data_AF-A0A642CTL9-F1
#
_entry.id   AF-A0A642CTL9-F1
#
_cell.length_a   1.000
_cell.length_b   1.000
_cell.length_c   1.000
_cell.angle_alpha   90.00
_cell.angle_beta   90.00
_cell.angle_gamma   90.00
#
_symmetry.space_group_name_H-M   'P 1'
#
loop_
_entity.id
_entity.type
_entity.pdbx_description
1 polymer ?
#
loop_
_entity_poly.entity_id
_entity_poly.type
_entity_poly.pdbx_seq_one_letter_code
_entity_poly.pdbx_strand_id
1 'polypeptide(L)'
;MKTKILVSSLLVTALLAGCSNEEYLGSNDDANKLKRPMIDFAFGVDNATTRMTGGSGIAFDGSDKVGAVLVDYDYNNPTSYYTIHEGHVGNNRFSWNGTSGKFETDGTMVKGAWLFYLQYDSKMTQSRNGVEFDLPVIQKYATDYSEIAKKDFRISPIINLEGQEDGHFDNFNLPMVSVYSYANIKMKFPEAVTVQKIVVKPTAVDLQTYAPFAKTYTVQNLEIPNAKLDQKGALETDQDIINEARAALQNNNVDGTIINYNKNTLDSDFKDVISKTTGTADQQLIALDCLDNETSSTDFQARMLIPAGVYHNISLYAYTDKGVYKYDVKNSYIEKVGNDTQEDFYLRRQHSVSLHKIDNGAVANGNAFLNMVVTRSNAELENVSETTGTVVIGQKDLVAVINGINSNDAAKIRVLGDEVVINPEVMAALTNKVQELSDVSLTFSDKVTVEGGDDETNRMTLHNVTFEGGCDVTEGYVEIGEDVQIPAGQMMTIAAANVTFAKDNVAGSDTYTGVTLGDGAVVKIAEDVTIGTITGNNGTLEIATGVKLTTTTTTNNGTDITVSGTWDSSTLTNTTTIGNEGTITVSTTGIINVKGVTGNTSTITNNGNINLAAVMTNSGSITNNAGAKIIAGNGGTGSLTNTGNIINSGSMYCLNGTDNTINNTGIIEAKEGSRTYITTNSSATEVKTDVNTQVTRGEVKCEKRDADMTVANAAQQGYISWIVPVTTTALTAADNDKFNKVYLNGGCDLSSYTGTTIKYVVVNANATVKLAADLVEFTANANVTLNVNKKSITHLTIADDKEVSVPTGNILGAYTYEVVGVIKEFAKIDNAGTLLVGGKFYSETITDYPDSGIFASGSGNNAEAYFWNTDNYGD
;
A
#
# COMPACT_ATOMS: atom_id res chain seq x y z
N MET A 1 70.99 -4.81 1.56
CA MET A 1 70.39 -5.28 2.83
C MET A 1 69.06 -4.54 2.98
N LYS A 2 67.85 -5.10 3.06
CA LYS A 2 67.33 -6.47 3.20
C LYS A 2 65.97 -6.52 2.43
N THR A 3 65.76 -7.61 1.70
CA THR A 3 64.51 -8.38 1.45
C THR A 3 63.15 -7.64 1.50
N LYS A 4 62.50 -7.33 0.36
CA LYS A 4 61.42 -8.10 -0.32
C LYS A 4 60.34 -8.67 0.61
N ILE A 5 59.09 -8.18 0.46
CA ILE A 5 57.91 -8.88 -0.10
C ILE A 5 56.84 -7.80 -0.39
N LEU A 6 56.52 -7.59 -1.67
CA LEU A 6 55.23 -7.00 -2.08
C LEU A 6 54.22 -8.15 -2.04
N VAL A 7 53.19 -8.06 -1.20
CA VAL A 7 52.01 -8.92 -1.34
C VAL A 7 51.07 -8.22 -2.31
N SER A 8 51.01 -8.79 -3.51
CA SER A 8 50.05 -8.51 -4.56
C SER A 8 48.62 -8.76 -4.10
N SER A 9 47.75 -7.81 -4.46
CA SER A 9 46.29 -7.85 -4.49
C SER A 9 45.76 -9.01 -5.35
N LEU A 10 45.76 -10.21 -4.79
CA LEU A 10 45.03 -11.39 -5.25
C LEU A 10 44.57 -12.10 -3.98
N LEU A 11 43.27 -12.44 -3.89
CA LEU A 11 42.55 -13.06 -2.76
C LEU A 11 41.68 -12.10 -1.91
N VAL A 12 40.78 -11.33 -2.54
CA VAL A 12 39.50 -10.92 -1.89
C VAL A 12 38.36 -10.93 -2.94
N THR A 13 38.20 -12.05 -3.63
CA THR A 13 36.99 -12.37 -4.42
C THR A 13 36.49 -13.79 -4.18
N ALA A 14 37.08 -14.51 -3.22
CA ALA A 14 36.71 -15.88 -2.83
C ALA A 14 36.09 -15.97 -1.42
N LEU A 15 35.63 -14.86 -0.84
CA LEU A 15 35.07 -14.82 0.52
C LEU A 15 33.68 -14.15 0.61
N LEU A 16 33.06 -13.88 -0.54
CA LEU A 16 31.67 -13.44 -0.67
C LEU A 16 30.95 -14.16 -1.84
N ALA A 17 31.42 -15.37 -2.21
CA ALA A 17 30.60 -16.31 -2.97
C ALA A 17 29.55 -16.87 -2.01
N GLY A 18 28.30 -16.82 -2.44
CA GLY A 18 27.15 -16.75 -1.54
C GLY A 18 26.95 -17.97 -0.64
N CYS A 19 26.35 -17.70 0.52
CA CYS A 19 25.53 -18.70 1.19
C CYS A 19 24.38 -19.08 0.25
N SER A 20 24.59 -20.03 -0.66
CA SER A 20 23.48 -20.77 -1.25
C SER A 20 23.00 -21.77 -0.20
N ASN A 21 21.69 -21.92 -0.05
CA ASN A 21 21.07 -23.00 0.74
C ASN A 21 21.32 -24.41 0.13
N GLU A 22 22.36 -24.56 -0.68
CA GLU A 22 22.67 -25.72 -1.54
C GLU A 22 23.86 -26.53 -1.00
N GLU A 23 24.60 -26.03 0.01
CA GLU A 23 25.67 -26.78 0.67
C GLU A 23 25.17 -27.45 1.95
N TYR A 24 25.23 -28.79 2.01
CA TYR A 24 25.19 -29.51 3.28
C TYR A 24 26.46 -29.16 4.06
N LEU A 25 26.37 -28.16 4.95
CA LEU A 25 27.48 -27.79 5.82
C LEU A 25 27.85 -29.00 6.68
N GLY A 26 29.05 -29.54 6.43
CA GLY A 26 29.73 -30.40 7.38
C GLY A 26 30.09 -29.58 8.62
N SER A 27 29.12 -29.28 9.49
CA SER A 27 29.38 -28.61 10.75
C SER A 27 30.27 -29.52 11.60
N ASN A 28 31.50 -29.09 11.86
CA ASN A 28 32.46 -29.71 12.77
C ASN A 28 32.05 -29.50 14.24
N ASP A 29 30.78 -29.75 14.60
CA ASP A 29 30.33 -29.74 15.98
C ASP A 29 29.98 -31.15 16.46
N ASP A 30 30.58 -31.47 17.60
CA ASP A 30 30.78 -32.80 18.15
C ASP A 30 29.48 -33.54 18.55
N ALA A 31 29.57 -34.86 18.37
CA ALA A 31 29.07 -35.91 19.25
C ALA A 31 27.59 -36.35 19.27
N ASN A 32 26.62 -35.84 18.49
CA ASN A 32 25.29 -36.49 18.45
C ASN A 32 24.41 -36.27 17.20
N LYS A 33 24.95 -35.78 16.08
CA LYS A 33 24.19 -35.62 14.83
C LYS A 33 24.67 -36.67 13.82
N LEU A 34 23.78 -37.57 13.40
CA LEU A 34 24.08 -38.60 12.41
C LEU A 34 24.64 -37.98 11.12
N LYS A 35 25.93 -38.21 10.85
CA LYS A 35 26.54 -37.89 9.55
C LYS A 35 25.86 -38.74 8.48
N ARG A 36 25.00 -38.16 7.66
CA ARG A 36 24.50 -38.83 6.45
C ARG A 36 25.64 -38.88 5.42
N PRO A 37 25.93 -40.04 4.81
CA PRO A 37 26.87 -40.11 3.71
C PRO A 37 26.42 -39.19 2.56
N MET A 38 27.37 -38.39 2.07
CA MET A 38 27.21 -37.61 0.85
C MET A 38 27.24 -38.55 -0.35
N ILE A 39 26.47 -38.25 -1.40
CA ILE A 39 26.41 -39.03 -2.64
C ILE A 39 26.44 -38.07 -3.84
N ASP A 40 27.25 -38.41 -4.84
CA ASP A 40 27.17 -37.80 -6.17
C ASP A 40 26.09 -38.50 -7.00
N PHE A 41 25.09 -37.74 -7.46
CA PHE A 41 23.92 -38.25 -8.19
C PHE A 41 23.89 -37.68 -9.61
N ALA A 42 23.98 -38.58 -10.59
CA ALA A 42 23.76 -38.28 -12.00
C ALA A 42 22.74 -39.27 -12.57
N PHE A 43 21.79 -38.79 -13.37
CA PHE A 43 20.73 -39.63 -13.93
C PHE A 43 20.39 -39.19 -15.35
N GLY A 44 20.00 -40.17 -16.17
CA GLY A 44 19.26 -39.89 -17.40
C GLY A 44 17.80 -39.59 -17.05
N VAL A 45 17.13 -38.76 -17.84
CA VAL A 45 15.66 -38.70 -17.80
C VAL A 45 15.15 -39.56 -18.94
N ASP A 46 14.19 -40.44 -18.64
CA ASP A 46 13.62 -41.33 -19.65
C ASP A 46 13.12 -40.51 -20.85
N ASN A 47 13.43 -40.96 -22.07
CA ASN A 47 12.65 -40.56 -23.23
C ASN A 47 11.21 -41.03 -22.97
N ALA A 48 10.28 -40.08 -22.77
CA ALA A 48 8.90 -40.33 -22.34
C ALA A 48 8.30 -41.60 -22.98
N THR A 49 8.14 -42.67 -22.18
CA THR A 49 7.71 -44.00 -22.63
C THR A 49 6.25 -44.03 -23.07
N THR A 50 5.45 -43.05 -22.65
CA THR A 50 4.18 -42.67 -23.30
C THR A 50 4.36 -41.30 -23.95
N ARG A 51 4.83 -41.29 -25.20
CA ARG A 51 4.96 -40.06 -25.99
C ARG A 51 3.64 -39.30 -25.94
N MET A 52 3.70 -37.98 -25.73
CA MET A 52 2.62 -37.08 -26.15
C MET A 52 2.35 -37.45 -27.61
N THR A 53 1.17 -37.99 -27.92
CA THR A 53 0.95 -38.68 -29.20
C THR A 53 0.93 -37.64 -30.32
N GLY A 54 2.08 -37.50 -30.99
CA GLY A 54 2.41 -36.47 -31.98
C GLY A 54 3.61 -35.64 -31.50
N GLY A 55 4.83 -35.99 -31.95
CA GLY A 55 6.12 -35.48 -31.44
C GLY A 55 6.30 -33.96 -31.50
N SER A 56 7.29 -33.34 -30.85
CA SER A 56 8.69 -33.69 -30.59
C SER A 56 9.02 -34.11 -29.14
N GLY A 57 10.09 -34.88 -28.94
CA GLY A 57 10.60 -35.20 -27.60
C GLY A 57 10.98 -33.93 -26.83
N ILE A 58 10.96 -33.99 -25.50
CA ILE A 58 11.57 -32.96 -24.66
C ILE A 58 13.08 -33.09 -24.90
N ALA A 59 13.65 -32.17 -25.67
CA ALA A 59 15.09 -32.09 -25.85
C ALA A 59 15.63 -31.22 -24.73
N PHE A 60 16.54 -31.76 -23.92
CA PHE A 60 17.18 -31.01 -22.87
C PHE A 60 18.43 -30.30 -23.40
N ASP A 61 18.64 -29.06 -22.96
CA ASP A 61 19.86 -28.29 -23.20
C ASP A 61 20.47 -27.80 -21.88
N GLY A 62 21.65 -27.18 -21.95
CA GLY A 62 22.40 -26.77 -20.76
C GLY A 62 21.73 -25.70 -19.88
N SER A 63 20.57 -25.17 -20.28
CA SER A 63 19.76 -24.26 -19.47
C SER A 63 18.69 -24.98 -18.63
N ASP A 64 18.38 -26.23 -18.96
CA ASP A 64 17.38 -27.02 -18.26
C ASP A 64 17.83 -27.45 -16.87
N LYS A 65 16.87 -27.42 -15.93
CA LYS A 65 17.08 -27.68 -14.51
C LYS A 65 16.02 -28.62 -13.97
N VAL A 66 16.45 -29.57 -13.14
CA VAL A 66 15.58 -30.41 -12.30
C VAL A 66 15.70 -29.94 -10.86
N GLY A 67 14.58 -29.90 -10.16
CA GLY A 67 14.53 -29.70 -8.71
C GLY A 67 14.38 -31.03 -7.98
N ALA A 68 14.91 -31.11 -6.76
CA ALA A 68 14.64 -32.23 -5.87
C ALA A 68 14.48 -31.78 -4.43
N VAL A 69 13.58 -32.45 -3.70
CA VAL A 69 13.33 -32.21 -2.27
C VAL A 69 13.49 -33.52 -1.52
N LEU A 70 14.17 -33.44 -0.37
CA LEU A 70 14.29 -34.55 0.57
C LEU A 70 12.98 -34.70 1.36
N VAL A 71 12.34 -35.86 1.28
CA VAL A 71 11.01 -36.09 1.87
C VAL A 71 11.06 -37.03 3.07
N ASP A 72 10.16 -36.81 4.04
CA ASP A 72 10.00 -37.66 5.22
C ASP A 72 8.85 -38.63 4.98
N TYR A 73 9.17 -39.87 4.58
CA TYR A 73 8.18 -40.85 4.15
C TYR A 73 7.78 -41.86 5.25
N ASP A 74 8.50 -41.91 6.37
CA ASP A 74 8.34 -42.99 7.36
C ASP A 74 8.08 -42.48 8.79
N TYR A 75 7.20 -41.48 8.93
CA TYR A 75 6.80 -40.91 10.23
C TYR A 75 6.26 -41.96 11.22
N ASN A 76 5.71 -43.07 10.72
CA ASN A 76 5.12 -44.14 11.54
C ASN A 76 6.09 -45.25 11.94
N ASN A 77 7.35 -45.20 11.48
CA ASN A 77 8.39 -46.13 11.92
C ASN A 77 9.60 -45.37 12.48
N PRO A 78 9.59 -45.00 13.78
CA PRO A 78 10.64 -44.22 14.42
C PRO A 78 12.00 -44.94 14.54
N THR A 79 12.17 -46.11 13.89
CA THR A 79 13.42 -46.87 13.84
C THR A 79 14.27 -46.58 12.61
N SER A 80 13.83 -45.70 11.70
CA SER A 80 14.65 -45.23 10.58
C SER A 80 15.73 -44.25 11.07
N TYR A 81 16.99 -44.57 10.78
CA TYR A 81 18.17 -44.14 11.52
C TYR A 81 18.59 -42.67 11.35
N TYR A 82 17.77 -41.74 10.82
CA TYR A 82 18.21 -40.36 10.55
C TYR A 82 17.13 -39.27 10.73
N THR A 83 17.28 -38.43 11.75
CA THR A 83 16.48 -37.20 11.92
C THR A 83 16.82 -36.17 10.84
N ILE A 84 15.86 -35.82 9.97
CA ILE A 84 16.02 -34.71 9.02
C ILE A 84 15.98 -33.38 9.83
N HIS A 85 16.87 -32.42 9.54
CA HIS A 85 16.86 -31.05 10.10
C HIS A 85 16.25 -30.06 9.10
N GLU A 86 15.51 -29.04 9.53
CA GLU A 86 14.70 -28.18 8.63
C GLU A 86 15.54 -27.51 7.55
N GLY A 87 16.78 -27.10 7.86
CA GLY A 87 17.72 -26.56 6.87
C GLY A 87 18.34 -27.56 5.89
N HIS A 88 17.97 -28.85 5.96
CA HIS A 88 18.47 -29.92 5.07
C HIS A 88 17.43 -30.36 4.02
N VAL A 89 16.32 -29.63 3.95
CA VAL A 89 15.14 -29.91 3.13
C VAL A 89 15.16 -28.95 1.96
N GLY A 90 16.19 -29.05 1.13
CA GLY A 90 16.47 -28.04 0.11
C GLY A 90 15.83 -28.35 -1.24
N ASN A 91 15.50 -27.29 -1.98
CA ASN A 91 15.20 -27.28 -3.42
C ASN A 91 16.49 -27.51 -4.24
N ASN A 92 17.01 -28.73 -4.17
CA ASN A 92 18.29 -29.11 -4.76
C ASN A 92 18.23 -29.05 -6.27
N ARG A 93 19.25 -28.44 -6.88
CA ARG A 93 19.29 -28.18 -8.31
C ARG A 93 20.18 -29.19 -9.02
N PHE A 94 19.71 -29.65 -10.18
CA PHE A 94 20.50 -30.44 -11.12
C PHE A 94 20.52 -29.74 -12.46
N SER A 95 21.70 -29.63 -13.04
CA SER A 95 21.90 -29.04 -14.36
C SER A 95 22.13 -30.11 -15.40
N TRP A 96 21.61 -29.89 -16.60
CA TRP A 96 21.87 -30.76 -17.73
C TRP A 96 23.33 -30.64 -18.21
N ASN A 97 24.04 -31.76 -18.24
CA ASN A 97 25.37 -31.86 -18.84
C ASN A 97 25.27 -32.49 -20.23
N GLY A 98 25.40 -31.67 -21.27
CA GLY A 98 25.33 -32.11 -22.67
C GLY A 98 26.45 -33.06 -23.11
N THR A 99 27.52 -33.22 -22.32
CA THR A 99 28.61 -34.16 -22.61
C THR A 99 28.29 -35.57 -22.11
N SER A 100 27.72 -35.68 -20.90
CA SER A 100 27.31 -36.96 -20.31
C SER A 100 25.89 -37.37 -20.73
N GLY A 101 25.08 -36.42 -21.21
CA GLY A 101 23.67 -36.64 -21.56
C GLY A 101 22.80 -36.90 -20.32
N LYS A 102 23.20 -36.34 -19.17
CA LYS A 102 22.60 -36.58 -17.85
C LYS A 102 22.39 -35.28 -17.10
N PHE A 103 21.47 -35.30 -16.13
CA PHE A 103 21.39 -34.28 -15.11
C PHE A 103 22.38 -34.59 -13.99
N GLU A 104 23.20 -33.61 -13.63
CA GLU A 104 24.22 -33.70 -12.58
C GLU A 104 23.90 -32.69 -11.48
N THR A 105 24.14 -33.06 -10.23
CA THR A 105 23.84 -32.17 -9.09
C THR A 105 24.78 -30.96 -9.07
N ASP A 106 24.22 -29.78 -8.82
CA ASP A 106 25.00 -28.53 -8.67
C ASP A 106 25.61 -28.39 -7.25
N GLY A 107 25.19 -29.23 -6.31
CA GLY A 107 25.59 -29.21 -4.89
C GLY A 107 25.91 -30.62 -4.40
N THR A 108 25.79 -30.87 -3.10
CA THR A 108 25.96 -32.23 -2.55
C THR A 108 24.64 -32.83 -2.12
N MET A 109 24.39 -34.10 -2.40
CA MET A 109 23.22 -34.82 -1.89
C MET A 109 23.57 -35.70 -0.69
N VAL A 110 22.54 -36.16 0.04
CA VAL A 110 22.67 -37.13 1.13
C VAL A 110 21.77 -38.34 0.91
N LYS A 111 22.13 -39.49 1.52
CA LYS A 111 21.25 -40.67 1.59
C LYS A 111 19.88 -40.31 2.18
N GLY A 112 18.81 -40.74 1.51
CA GLY A 112 17.42 -40.49 1.92
C GLY A 112 16.41 -40.75 0.81
N ALA A 113 15.15 -40.43 1.09
CA ALA A 113 14.05 -40.47 0.14
C ALA A 113 13.91 -39.12 -0.57
N TRP A 114 13.92 -39.12 -1.90
CA TRP A 114 13.94 -37.90 -2.71
C TRP A 114 12.78 -37.87 -3.70
N LEU A 115 12.11 -36.73 -3.75
CA LEU A 115 11.14 -36.38 -4.79
C LEU A 115 11.80 -35.42 -5.77
N PHE A 116 11.80 -35.76 -7.05
CA PHE A 116 12.31 -34.90 -8.11
C PHE A 116 11.17 -34.30 -8.91
N TYR A 117 11.38 -33.13 -9.50
CA TYR A 117 10.35 -32.43 -10.24
C TYR A 117 10.91 -31.54 -11.37
N LEU A 118 10.04 -31.24 -12.34
CA LEU A 118 10.33 -30.44 -13.53
C LEU A 118 9.37 -29.26 -13.67
N GLN A 119 9.94 -28.24 -14.33
CA GLN A 119 9.77 -26.81 -14.10
C GLN A 119 10.36 -26.37 -12.76
N TYR A 120 11.69 -26.49 -12.65
CA TYR A 120 12.43 -25.98 -11.50
C TYR A 120 12.10 -24.50 -11.24
N ASP A 121 11.69 -24.17 -10.02
CA ASP A 121 11.54 -22.78 -9.56
C ASP A 121 12.38 -22.57 -8.30
N SER A 122 13.33 -21.63 -8.39
CA SER A 122 14.21 -21.24 -7.28
C SER A 122 13.48 -20.70 -6.04
N LYS A 123 12.23 -20.24 -6.18
CA LYS A 123 11.41 -19.70 -5.09
C LYS A 123 10.76 -20.79 -4.23
N MET A 124 10.70 -22.03 -4.70
CA MET A 124 10.02 -23.11 -3.99
C MET A 124 10.61 -23.30 -2.58
N THR A 125 9.71 -23.36 -1.60
CA THR A 125 10.04 -23.37 -0.16
C THR A 125 10.78 -24.65 0.23
N GLN A 126 11.59 -24.57 1.30
CA GLN A 126 12.32 -25.69 1.91
C GLN A 126 11.39 -26.59 2.75
N SER A 127 10.19 -26.86 2.25
CA SER A 127 9.15 -27.60 2.98
C SER A 127 9.34 -29.11 2.83
N ARG A 128 9.24 -29.83 3.94
CA ARG A 128 9.28 -31.31 3.95
C ARG A 128 8.01 -31.94 3.44
N ASN A 129 6.93 -31.16 3.41
CA ASN A 129 5.57 -31.67 3.23
C ASN A 129 5.14 -31.70 1.76
N GLY A 130 5.91 -31.11 0.85
CA GLY A 130 5.61 -31.13 -0.57
C GLY A 130 6.32 -30.06 -1.37
N VAL A 131 6.36 -30.27 -2.69
CA VAL A 131 6.75 -29.24 -3.67
C VAL A 131 5.50 -28.45 -4.04
N GLU A 132 5.58 -27.11 -3.99
CA GLU A 132 4.48 -26.23 -4.38
C GLU A 132 4.65 -25.78 -5.83
N PHE A 133 3.56 -25.74 -6.61
CA PHE A 133 3.55 -25.26 -7.99
C PHE A 133 2.26 -24.50 -8.30
N ASP A 134 2.33 -23.56 -9.23
CA ASP A 134 1.17 -22.78 -9.66
C ASP A 134 0.48 -23.41 -10.87
N LEU A 135 -0.87 -23.43 -10.85
CA LEU A 135 -1.66 -23.80 -12.01
C LEU A 135 -1.66 -22.64 -13.03
N PRO A 136 -1.28 -22.86 -14.30
CA PRO A 136 -1.39 -21.83 -15.33
C PRO A 136 -2.86 -21.46 -15.58
N VAL A 137 -3.26 -20.28 -15.08
CA VAL A 137 -4.62 -19.75 -15.25
C VAL A 137 -4.97 -19.60 -16.75
N ILE A 138 -4.02 -19.08 -17.52
CA ILE A 138 -4.14 -18.85 -18.97
C ILE A 138 -3.09 -19.70 -19.70
N GLN A 139 -3.54 -20.50 -20.64
CA GLN A 139 -2.72 -21.36 -21.50
C GLN A 139 -2.83 -20.88 -22.95
N LYS A 140 -1.76 -21.02 -23.74
CA LYS A 140 -1.76 -20.62 -25.14
C LYS A 140 -2.29 -21.75 -26.03
N TYR A 141 -3.04 -21.38 -27.06
CA TYR A 141 -3.55 -22.29 -28.06
C TYR A 141 -2.43 -22.99 -28.83
N ALA A 142 -2.55 -24.31 -28.91
CA ALA A 142 -1.83 -25.14 -29.86
C ALA A 142 -2.71 -26.32 -30.29
N THR A 143 -2.52 -26.76 -31.53
CA THR A 143 -3.12 -28.01 -32.03
C THR A 143 -2.32 -29.24 -31.61
N ASP A 144 -1.02 -29.04 -31.36
CA ASP A 144 -0.08 -30.03 -30.87
C ASP A 144 0.23 -29.82 -29.37
N TYR A 145 1.31 -30.46 -28.90
CA TYR A 145 1.71 -30.46 -27.50
C TYR A 145 2.77 -29.40 -27.16
N SER A 146 3.15 -28.53 -28.11
CA SER A 146 4.27 -27.59 -27.96
C SER A 146 4.07 -26.58 -26.83
N GLU A 147 2.89 -25.95 -26.74
CA GLU A 147 2.59 -24.98 -25.68
C GLU A 147 2.39 -25.64 -24.32
N ILE A 148 1.78 -26.83 -24.28
CA ILE A 148 1.59 -27.52 -22.99
C ILE A 148 2.91 -28.02 -22.42
N ALA A 149 3.85 -28.46 -23.26
CA ALA A 149 5.19 -28.89 -22.83
C ALA A 149 5.93 -27.80 -22.04
N LYS A 150 5.72 -26.53 -22.40
CA LYS A 150 6.34 -25.36 -21.75
C LYS A 150 5.78 -25.03 -20.37
N LYS A 151 4.67 -25.64 -19.96
CA LYS A 151 4.02 -25.40 -18.65
C LYS A 151 3.74 -26.68 -17.86
N ASP A 152 4.19 -27.82 -18.38
CA ASP A 152 3.88 -29.14 -17.85
C ASP A 152 4.76 -29.46 -16.63
N PHE A 153 4.20 -29.22 -15.44
CA PHE A 153 4.82 -29.59 -14.18
C PHE A 153 4.82 -31.12 -14.02
N ARG A 154 6.00 -31.70 -13.80
CA ARG A 154 6.17 -33.15 -13.67
C ARG A 154 6.89 -33.50 -12.40
N ILE A 155 6.59 -34.68 -11.86
CA ILE A 155 7.19 -35.22 -10.65
C ILE A 155 7.64 -36.66 -10.88
N SER A 156 8.68 -37.08 -10.19
CA SER A 156 9.08 -38.49 -10.12
C SER A 156 8.29 -39.24 -9.03
N PRO A 157 8.30 -40.57 -9.04
CA PRO A 157 8.12 -41.33 -7.81
C PRO A 157 9.17 -40.91 -6.77
N ILE A 158 8.91 -41.18 -5.49
CA ILE A 158 9.93 -41.01 -4.45
C ILE A 158 11.00 -42.08 -4.66
N ILE A 159 12.26 -41.66 -4.76
CA ILE A 159 13.39 -42.57 -4.91
C ILE A 159 14.06 -42.71 -3.55
N ASN A 160 14.00 -43.89 -2.93
CA ASN A 160 14.71 -44.16 -1.69
C ASN A 160 16.14 -44.65 -1.98
N LEU A 161 17.11 -43.83 -1.58
CA LEU A 161 18.54 -44.08 -1.82
C LEU A 161 19.22 -44.83 -0.66
N GLU A 162 18.44 -45.36 0.30
CA GLU A 162 18.99 -46.16 1.39
C GLU A 162 19.70 -47.43 0.87
N GLY A 163 20.85 -47.77 1.47
CA GLY A 163 21.64 -48.95 1.08
C GLY A 163 22.55 -48.82 -0.15
N GLN A 164 22.51 -47.70 -0.89
CA GLN A 164 23.27 -47.53 -2.14
C GLN A 164 24.66 -46.87 -1.93
N GLU A 165 25.60 -47.08 -2.86
CA GLU A 165 26.97 -46.52 -2.85
C GLU A 165 27.16 -45.39 -3.90
N ASP A 166 28.25 -44.60 -3.79
CA ASP A 166 28.57 -43.53 -4.74
C ASP A 166 28.75 -44.06 -6.17
N GLY A 167 28.20 -43.36 -7.17
CA GLY A 167 28.27 -43.77 -8.57
C GLY A 167 27.31 -44.89 -8.99
N HIS A 168 26.51 -45.44 -8.06
CA HIS A 168 25.47 -46.45 -8.37
C HIS A 168 24.38 -45.93 -9.32
N PHE A 169 24.22 -44.61 -9.39
CA PHE A 169 23.11 -43.90 -10.02
C PHE A 169 23.26 -43.67 -11.53
N ASP A 170 24.44 -43.96 -12.09
CA ASP A 170 24.74 -43.77 -13.51
C ASP A 170 23.94 -44.67 -14.47
N ASN A 171 23.21 -45.66 -13.96
CA ASN A 171 22.66 -46.78 -14.72
C ASN A 171 21.14 -46.83 -14.85
N PHE A 172 20.41 -45.83 -14.34
CA PHE A 172 18.95 -45.80 -14.48
C PHE A 172 18.41 -44.44 -14.92
N ASN A 173 17.21 -44.47 -15.49
CA ASN A 173 16.50 -43.27 -15.93
C ASN A 173 15.42 -42.91 -14.92
N LEU A 174 15.33 -41.62 -14.61
CA LEU A 174 14.31 -41.07 -13.75
C LEU A 174 13.03 -40.81 -14.57
N PRO A 175 11.91 -41.49 -14.29
CA PRO A 175 10.66 -41.24 -15.00
C PRO A 175 9.93 -40.03 -14.40
N MET A 176 9.61 -39.08 -15.27
CA MET A 176 8.85 -37.88 -14.89
C MET A 176 7.39 -38.01 -15.33
N VAL A 177 6.48 -37.83 -14.37
CA VAL A 177 5.03 -37.94 -14.55
C VAL A 177 4.38 -36.59 -14.38
N SER A 178 3.59 -36.17 -15.37
CA SER A 178 2.82 -34.93 -15.27
C SER A 178 1.78 -35.01 -14.18
N VAL A 179 1.62 -33.94 -13.40
CA VAL A 179 0.51 -33.79 -12.46
C VAL A 179 -0.82 -33.47 -13.16
N TYR A 180 -0.76 -33.21 -14.47
CA TYR A 180 -1.91 -32.86 -15.31
C TYR A 180 -2.35 -34.04 -16.19
N SER A 181 -3.59 -33.96 -16.64
CA SER A 181 -4.11 -34.65 -17.82
C SER A 181 -4.04 -33.74 -19.04
N TYR A 182 -3.84 -34.33 -20.23
CA TYR A 182 -3.73 -33.58 -21.48
C TYR A 182 -5.05 -33.62 -22.27
N ALA A 183 -5.91 -32.63 -22.04
CA ALA A 183 -7.20 -32.54 -22.69
C ALA A 183 -7.06 -32.32 -24.22
N ASN A 184 -7.78 -33.12 -25.00
CA ASN A 184 -7.99 -32.97 -26.43
C ASN A 184 -9.38 -32.42 -26.66
N ILE A 185 -9.44 -31.13 -26.96
CA ILE A 185 -10.69 -30.40 -27.16
C ILE A 185 -10.96 -30.41 -28.66
N LYS A 186 -12.04 -31.06 -29.07
CA LYS A 186 -12.51 -31.05 -30.45
C LYS A 186 -13.94 -30.56 -30.45
N MET A 187 -14.21 -29.46 -31.14
CA MET A 187 -15.52 -28.81 -31.16
C MET A 187 -16.04 -28.73 -32.59
N LYS A 188 -17.36 -28.78 -32.71
CA LYS A 188 -18.08 -28.55 -33.95
C LYS A 188 -19.17 -27.52 -33.74
N PHE A 189 -19.14 -26.46 -34.55
CA PHE A 189 -20.05 -25.33 -34.50
C PHE A 189 -21.12 -25.43 -35.60
N PRO A 190 -22.29 -24.81 -35.41
CA PRO A 190 -23.38 -24.81 -36.41
C PRO A 190 -23.04 -23.99 -37.65
N GLU A 191 -22.11 -23.05 -37.54
CA GLU A 191 -21.61 -22.20 -38.61
C GLU A 191 -20.10 -21.98 -38.46
N ALA A 192 -19.47 -21.37 -39.48
CA ALA A 192 -18.04 -21.08 -39.43
C ALA A 192 -17.77 -19.92 -38.46
N VAL A 193 -16.92 -20.16 -37.47
CA VAL A 193 -16.56 -19.21 -36.42
C VAL A 193 -15.05 -19.15 -36.23
N THR A 194 -14.56 -18.05 -35.69
CA THR A 194 -13.19 -17.90 -35.20
C THR A 194 -13.23 -17.99 -33.68
N VAL A 195 -12.62 -19.04 -33.12
CA VAL A 195 -12.56 -19.24 -31.66
C VAL A 195 -11.48 -18.34 -31.07
N GLN A 196 -11.91 -17.41 -30.23
CA GLN A 196 -11.04 -16.40 -29.59
C GLN A 196 -10.45 -16.92 -28.28
N LYS A 197 -11.26 -17.64 -27.48
CA LYS A 197 -10.81 -18.32 -26.27
C LYS A 197 -11.76 -19.43 -25.84
N ILE A 198 -11.26 -20.33 -25.00
CA ILE A 198 -12.07 -21.34 -24.31
C ILE A 198 -11.89 -21.17 -22.80
N VAL A 199 -12.99 -20.95 -22.09
CA VAL A 199 -13.00 -20.93 -20.62
C VAL A 199 -13.51 -22.27 -20.11
N VAL A 200 -12.77 -22.85 -19.18
CA VAL A 200 -13.05 -24.14 -18.56
C VAL A 200 -13.35 -23.92 -17.09
N LYS A 201 -14.47 -24.46 -16.62
CA LYS A 201 -14.90 -24.35 -15.22
C LYS A 201 -15.45 -25.68 -14.68
N PRO A 202 -15.07 -26.11 -13.47
CA PRO A 202 -15.69 -27.27 -12.81
C PRO A 202 -17.00 -26.86 -12.14
N THR A 203 -17.81 -27.82 -11.67
CA THR A 203 -19.05 -27.47 -10.94
C THR A 203 -18.78 -26.77 -9.62
N ALA A 204 -19.79 -26.05 -9.11
CA ALA A 204 -19.73 -25.44 -7.77
C ALA A 204 -19.50 -26.47 -6.65
N VAL A 205 -20.01 -27.70 -6.83
CA VAL A 205 -19.78 -28.82 -5.91
C VAL A 205 -18.31 -29.24 -5.94
N ASP A 206 -17.74 -29.43 -7.14
CA ASP A 206 -16.32 -29.75 -7.30
C ASP A 206 -15.40 -28.71 -6.66
N LEU A 207 -15.70 -27.43 -6.84
CA LEU A 207 -14.93 -26.33 -6.26
C LEU A 207 -14.92 -26.36 -4.72
N GLN A 208 -16.00 -26.86 -4.09
CA GLN A 208 -16.10 -26.97 -2.63
C GLN A 208 -15.54 -28.29 -2.08
N THR A 209 -15.71 -29.38 -2.82
CA THR A 209 -15.38 -30.73 -2.33
C THR A 209 -13.96 -31.15 -2.71
N TYR A 210 -13.50 -30.82 -3.91
CA TYR A 210 -12.22 -31.31 -4.46
C TYR A 210 -11.24 -30.18 -4.83
N ALA A 211 -11.71 -28.92 -4.90
CA ALA A 211 -10.91 -27.73 -5.27
C ALA A 211 -10.00 -27.94 -6.51
N PRO A 212 -10.56 -28.36 -7.66
CA PRO A 212 -9.77 -28.85 -8.79
C PRO A 212 -9.03 -27.75 -9.57
N PHE A 213 -9.31 -26.46 -9.33
CA PHE A 213 -8.54 -25.31 -9.88
C PHE A 213 -8.11 -24.34 -8.76
N ALA A 214 -7.16 -24.77 -7.93
CA ALA A 214 -6.48 -23.92 -6.97
C ALA A 214 -5.42 -23.05 -7.66
N LYS A 215 -5.08 -21.90 -7.06
CA LYS A 215 -3.99 -21.06 -7.57
C LYS A 215 -2.65 -21.77 -7.46
N THR A 216 -2.40 -22.34 -6.30
CA THR A 216 -1.18 -23.07 -5.97
C THR A 216 -1.56 -24.43 -5.42
N TYR A 217 -0.82 -25.44 -5.86
CA TYR A 217 -0.92 -26.82 -5.42
C TYR A 217 0.34 -27.23 -4.68
N THR A 218 0.17 -28.08 -3.67
CA THR A 218 1.24 -28.78 -2.98
C THR A 218 1.20 -30.25 -3.37
N VAL A 219 2.34 -30.81 -3.80
CA VAL A 219 2.50 -32.25 -4.01
C VAL A 219 2.50 -32.97 -2.66
N GLN A 220 1.59 -33.92 -2.47
CA GLN A 220 1.43 -34.65 -1.22
C GLN A 220 2.43 -35.81 -1.13
N ASN A 221 3.58 -35.56 -0.49
CA ASN A 221 4.68 -36.55 -0.42
C ASN A 221 4.25 -37.93 0.13
N LEU A 222 3.28 -37.98 1.04
CA LEU A 222 2.78 -39.24 1.61
C LEU A 222 1.98 -40.09 0.60
N GLU A 223 1.39 -39.46 -0.41
CA GLU A 223 0.59 -40.14 -1.43
C GLU A 223 1.44 -40.57 -2.64
N ILE A 224 2.67 -40.03 -2.77
CA ILE A 224 3.59 -40.41 -3.85
C ILE A 224 4.13 -41.83 -3.61
N PRO A 225 4.07 -42.72 -4.63
CA PRO A 225 4.67 -44.04 -4.54
C PRO A 225 6.19 -44.00 -4.34
N ASN A 226 6.68 -44.88 -3.48
CA ASN A 226 8.10 -44.97 -3.12
C ASN A 226 8.78 -46.18 -3.78
N ALA A 227 9.81 -45.92 -4.57
CA ALA A 227 10.71 -46.92 -5.14
C ALA A 227 11.78 -47.31 -4.11
N LYS A 228 11.55 -48.40 -3.38
CA LYS A 228 12.47 -48.94 -2.36
C LYS A 228 13.53 -49.85 -2.97
N LEU A 229 14.62 -49.26 -3.43
CA LEU A 229 15.70 -49.98 -4.13
C LEU A 229 16.41 -51.02 -3.24
N ASP A 230 16.40 -50.80 -1.93
CA ASP A 230 16.96 -51.70 -0.90
C ASP A 230 16.14 -52.98 -0.69
N GLN A 231 14.88 -53.01 -1.14
CA GLN A 231 13.94 -54.11 -0.91
C GLN A 231 13.62 -54.90 -2.18
N LYS A 232 14.39 -54.70 -3.25
CA LYS A 232 14.18 -55.38 -4.54
C LYS A 232 14.32 -56.91 -4.43
N GLY A 233 13.50 -57.63 -5.17
CA GLY A 233 13.62 -59.07 -5.34
C GLY A 233 14.92 -59.45 -6.06
N ALA A 234 15.37 -60.69 -5.86
CA ALA A 234 16.64 -61.18 -6.42
C ALA A 234 16.72 -61.16 -7.96
N LEU A 235 15.59 -61.03 -8.65
CA LEU A 235 15.47 -61.00 -10.11
C LEU A 235 15.06 -59.63 -10.67
N GLU A 236 14.86 -58.64 -9.80
CA GLU A 236 14.41 -57.29 -10.19
C GLU A 236 15.60 -56.35 -10.34
N THR A 237 15.58 -55.53 -11.39
CA THR A 237 16.51 -54.41 -11.55
C THR A 237 16.00 -53.18 -10.83
N ASP A 238 16.88 -52.21 -10.53
CA ASP A 238 16.47 -50.95 -9.92
C ASP A 238 15.46 -50.20 -10.81
N GLN A 239 15.62 -50.30 -12.14
CA GLN A 239 14.70 -49.73 -13.11
C GLN A 239 13.31 -50.41 -13.07
N ASP A 240 13.23 -51.72 -12.75
CA ASP A 240 11.94 -52.41 -12.62
C ASP A 240 11.14 -51.86 -11.44
N ILE A 241 11.78 -51.67 -10.28
CA ILE A 241 11.16 -51.08 -9.09
C ILE A 241 10.74 -49.62 -9.35
N ILE A 242 11.59 -48.84 -10.03
CA ILE A 242 11.28 -47.46 -10.41
C ILE A 242 10.08 -47.40 -11.38
N ASN A 243 10.03 -48.32 -12.35
CA ASN A 243 8.93 -48.42 -13.31
C ASN A 243 7.60 -48.85 -12.66
N GLU A 244 7.65 -49.72 -11.66
CA GLU A 244 6.48 -50.10 -10.87
C GLU A 244 5.95 -48.90 -10.07
N ALA A 245 6.83 -48.17 -9.38
CA ALA A 245 6.44 -46.95 -8.66
C ALA A 245 5.90 -45.85 -9.61
N ARG A 246 6.49 -45.72 -10.80
CA ARG A 246 5.98 -44.85 -11.88
C ARG A 246 4.58 -45.26 -12.32
N ALA A 247 4.36 -46.54 -12.56
CA ALA A 247 3.06 -47.04 -13.00
C ALA A 247 1.99 -46.72 -11.95
N ALA A 248 2.29 -46.94 -10.66
CA ALA A 248 1.42 -46.55 -9.56
C ALA A 248 1.15 -45.03 -9.54
N LEU A 249 2.16 -44.19 -9.79
CA LEU A 249 2.00 -42.72 -9.82
C LEU A 249 1.10 -42.24 -10.97
N GLN A 250 1.15 -42.94 -12.10
CA GLN A 250 0.29 -42.73 -13.27
C GLN A 250 -1.12 -43.35 -13.12
N ASN A 251 -1.37 -44.11 -12.04
CA ASN A 251 -2.51 -44.99 -11.88
C ASN A 251 -2.66 -46.02 -13.03
N ASN A 252 -1.55 -46.62 -13.45
CA ASN A 252 -1.45 -47.64 -14.51
C ASN A 252 -0.91 -48.97 -13.95
N ASN A 253 -1.13 -50.07 -14.70
CA ASN A 253 -0.38 -51.30 -14.50
C ASN A 253 1.07 -51.13 -14.98
N VAL A 254 1.97 -51.98 -14.47
CA VAL A 254 3.41 -51.95 -14.80
C VAL A 254 3.67 -52.14 -16.30
N ASP A 255 2.83 -52.91 -16.99
CA ASP A 255 2.90 -53.13 -18.45
C ASP A 255 2.39 -51.93 -19.28
N GLY A 256 2.03 -50.82 -18.61
CA GLY A 256 1.51 -49.61 -19.22
C GLY A 256 0.03 -49.70 -19.59
N THR A 257 -0.63 -50.84 -19.32
CA THR A 257 -2.08 -50.94 -19.48
C THR A 257 -2.80 -50.12 -18.41
N ILE A 258 -3.93 -49.55 -18.81
CA ILE A 258 -4.76 -48.72 -17.93
C ILE A 258 -5.45 -49.62 -16.89
N ILE A 259 -5.39 -49.25 -15.61
CA ILE A 259 -6.12 -49.92 -14.52
C ILE A 259 -7.62 -49.64 -14.66
N ASN A 260 -8.49 -50.64 -14.85
CA ASN A 260 -9.93 -50.37 -14.81
C ASN A 260 -10.39 -50.11 -13.37
N TYR A 261 -10.87 -48.91 -13.06
CA TYR A 261 -11.31 -48.58 -11.71
C TYR A 261 -12.61 -49.28 -11.33
N ASN A 262 -12.67 -49.82 -10.11
CA ASN A 262 -13.88 -50.40 -9.55
C ASN A 262 -14.55 -49.37 -8.62
N LYS A 263 -15.78 -48.92 -8.92
CA LYS A 263 -16.46 -47.93 -8.04
C LYS A 263 -16.63 -48.30 -6.57
N ASN A 264 -16.47 -49.58 -6.20
CA ASN A 264 -16.53 -49.97 -4.80
C ASN A 264 -15.19 -49.82 -4.06
N THR A 265 -14.09 -49.58 -4.78
CA THR A 265 -12.72 -49.42 -4.26
C THR A 265 -12.04 -48.17 -4.83
N LEU A 266 -12.81 -47.26 -5.41
CA LEU A 266 -12.27 -46.20 -6.27
C LEU A 266 -11.42 -45.18 -5.49
N ASP A 267 -11.84 -44.82 -4.28
CA ASP A 267 -11.06 -43.96 -3.36
C ASP A 267 -9.73 -44.60 -2.96
N SER A 268 -9.62 -45.92 -2.98
CA SER A 268 -8.36 -46.63 -2.74
C SER A 268 -7.53 -46.87 -4.00
N ASP A 269 -8.16 -46.83 -5.19
CA ASP A 269 -7.54 -47.14 -6.48
C ASP A 269 -6.97 -45.89 -7.18
N PHE A 270 -7.60 -44.72 -7.01
CA PHE A 270 -7.10 -43.44 -7.52
C PHE A 270 -6.47 -42.63 -6.39
N LYS A 271 -5.15 -42.45 -6.44
CA LYS A 271 -4.46 -41.60 -5.47
C LYS A 271 -4.39 -40.17 -5.98
N ASP A 272 -5.00 -39.23 -5.26
CA ASP A 272 -4.68 -37.83 -5.47
C ASP A 272 -3.32 -37.52 -4.83
N VAL A 273 -2.44 -36.89 -5.59
CA VAL A 273 -1.07 -36.60 -5.16
C VAL A 273 -0.79 -35.11 -5.12
N ILE A 274 -1.79 -34.30 -5.44
CA ILE A 274 -1.73 -32.85 -5.31
C ILE A 274 -2.91 -32.40 -4.46
N SER A 275 -2.72 -31.32 -3.72
CA SER A 275 -3.83 -30.64 -3.05
C SER A 275 -3.62 -29.15 -3.07
N LYS A 276 -4.72 -28.41 -2.98
CA LYS A 276 -4.69 -26.97 -2.77
C LYS A 276 -3.77 -26.61 -1.60
N THR A 277 -2.88 -25.64 -1.84
CA THR A 277 -2.01 -25.10 -0.80
C THR A 277 -2.83 -24.30 0.22
N THR A 278 -2.57 -24.51 1.51
CA THR A 278 -3.30 -23.86 2.60
C THR A 278 -3.11 -22.34 2.54
N GLY A 279 -4.21 -21.59 2.62
CA GLY A 279 -4.19 -20.11 2.60
C GLY A 279 -4.18 -19.48 1.19
N THR A 280 -4.17 -20.27 0.13
CA THR A 280 -4.28 -19.77 -1.25
C THR A 280 -5.73 -19.74 -1.75
N ALA A 281 -6.04 -18.81 -2.65
CA ALA A 281 -7.36 -18.68 -3.27
C ALA A 281 -7.58 -19.73 -4.40
N ASP A 282 -8.85 -20.05 -4.68
CA ASP A 282 -9.20 -20.85 -5.85
C ASP A 282 -9.26 -19.96 -7.10
N GLN A 283 -8.71 -20.43 -8.22
CA GLN A 283 -8.83 -19.75 -9.51
C GLN A 283 -10.26 -19.81 -10.07
N GLN A 284 -11.08 -20.76 -9.59
CA GLN A 284 -12.48 -21.04 -9.99
C GLN A 284 -12.70 -21.41 -11.48
N LEU A 285 -11.86 -20.92 -12.39
CA LEU A 285 -11.88 -21.15 -13.82
C LEU A 285 -10.46 -20.99 -14.40
N ILE A 286 -10.22 -21.62 -15.55
CA ILE A 286 -8.98 -21.49 -16.33
C ILE A 286 -9.34 -21.23 -17.79
N ALA A 287 -8.42 -20.69 -18.58
CA ALA A 287 -8.68 -20.34 -19.97
C ALA A 287 -7.58 -20.78 -20.93
N LEU A 288 -7.99 -21.05 -22.17
CA LEU A 288 -7.14 -21.24 -23.32
C LEU A 288 -7.28 -20.03 -24.24
N ASP A 289 -6.20 -19.25 -24.37
CA ASP A 289 -6.08 -18.13 -25.30
C ASP A 289 -5.91 -18.64 -26.73
N CYS A 290 -6.90 -18.37 -27.58
CA CYS A 290 -6.94 -18.78 -28.98
C CYS A 290 -6.87 -17.59 -29.94
N LEU A 291 -6.49 -16.39 -29.48
CA LEU A 291 -6.53 -15.16 -30.28
C LEU A 291 -5.56 -15.15 -31.47
N ASP A 292 -4.54 -16.00 -31.45
CA ASP A 292 -3.60 -16.17 -32.56
C ASP A 292 -4.15 -17.16 -33.63
N ASN A 293 -5.26 -17.84 -33.35
CA ASN A 293 -5.97 -18.63 -34.34
C ASN A 293 -7.03 -17.79 -35.07
N GLU A 294 -6.65 -17.25 -36.22
CA GLU A 294 -7.52 -16.46 -37.09
C GLU A 294 -8.37 -17.32 -38.05
N THR A 295 -8.35 -18.66 -37.88
CA THR A 295 -9.05 -19.57 -38.78
C THR A 295 -10.56 -19.59 -38.50
N SER A 296 -11.35 -19.10 -39.45
CA SER A 296 -12.81 -19.28 -39.45
C SER A 296 -13.17 -20.68 -39.96
N SER A 297 -13.81 -21.51 -39.13
CA SER A 297 -14.12 -22.91 -39.44
C SER A 297 -15.33 -23.41 -38.64
N THR A 298 -16.01 -24.44 -39.14
CA THR A 298 -17.04 -25.17 -38.37
C THR A 298 -16.42 -26.14 -37.36
N ASP A 299 -15.16 -26.53 -37.56
CA ASP A 299 -14.45 -27.50 -36.74
C ASP A 299 -13.26 -26.82 -36.06
N PHE A 300 -13.07 -27.09 -34.77
CA PHE A 300 -11.95 -26.55 -33.98
C PHE A 300 -11.28 -27.65 -33.16
N GLN A 301 -9.96 -27.57 -33.03
CA GLN A 301 -9.18 -28.48 -32.20
C GLN A 301 -8.11 -27.74 -31.40
N ALA A 302 -7.98 -28.08 -30.12
CA ALA A 302 -6.91 -27.59 -29.25
C ALA A 302 -6.49 -28.60 -28.18
N ARG A 303 -5.34 -28.32 -27.55
CA ARG A 303 -4.82 -29.04 -26.37
C ARG A 303 -4.76 -28.12 -25.15
N MET A 304 -5.02 -28.67 -23.97
CA MET A 304 -4.98 -27.94 -22.70
C MET A 304 -4.56 -28.86 -21.54
N LEU A 305 -3.79 -28.34 -20.59
CA LEU A 305 -3.50 -28.99 -19.30
C LEU A 305 -4.70 -28.81 -18.35
N ILE A 306 -5.15 -29.90 -17.74
CA ILE A 306 -6.16 -29.89 -16.68
C ILE A 306 -5.59 -30.72 -15.52
N PRO A 307 -5.63 -30.25 -14.25
CA PRO A 307 -5.20 -31.05 -13.10
C PRO A 307 -5.81 -32.46 -13.12
N ALA A 308 -4.97 -33.48 -12.95
CA ALA A 308 -5.48 -34.82 -12.75
C ALA A 308 -6.22 -34.87 -11.41
N GLY A 309 -7.36 -35.53 -11.36
CA GLY A 309 -8.22 -35.50 -10.18
C GLY A 309 -9.64 -35.95 -10.47
N VAL A 310 -10.53 -35.67 -9.51
CA VAL A 310 -11.95 -36.05 -9.52
C VAL A 310 -12.81 -34.86 -9.93
N TYR A 311 -13.76 -35.09 -10.82
CA TYR A 311 -14.65 -34.07 -11.38
C TYR A 311 -16.07 -34.60 -11.51
N HIS A 312 -17.09 -33.85 -11.09
CA HIS A 312 -18.49 -34.17 -11.33
C HIS A 312 -18.96 -33.70 -12.72
N ASN A 313 -18.56 -32.48 -13.14
CA ASN A 313 -18.82 -31.93 -14.49
C ASN A 313 -17.84 -30.77 -14.79
N ILE A 314 -17.45 -30.65 -16.06
CA ILE A 314 -16.64 -29.56 -16.57
C ILE A 314 -17.43 -28.80 -17.64
N SER A 315 -17.71 -27.53 -17.40
CA SER A 315 -18.31 -26.64 -18.39
C SER A 315 -17.22 -26.00 -19.25
N LEU A 316 -17.42 -26.03 -20.57
CA LEU A 316 -16.60 -25.30 -21.55
C LEU A 316 -17.44 -24.18 -22.16
N TYR A 317 -16.86 -22.98 -22.17
CA TYR A 317 -17.41 -21.80 -22.83
C TYR A 317 -16.45 -21.38 -23.95
N ALA A 318 -16.84 -21.60 -25.20
CA ALA A 318 -16.08 -21.15 -26.36
C ALA A 318 -16.57 -19.77 -26.79
N TYR A 319 -15.71 -18.76 -26.63
CA TYR A 319 -15.97 -17.40 -27.09
C TYR A 319 -15.52 -17.27 -28.53
N THR A 320 -16.38 -16.73 -29.38
CA THR A 320 -16.16 -16.63 -30.82
C THR A 320 -16.64 -15.29 -31.35
N ASP A 321 -16.30 -14.98 -32.60
CA ASP A 321 -16.82 -13.81 -33.31
C ASP A 321 -18.34 -13.85 -33.60
N LYS A 322 -19.00 -15.00 -33.35
CA LYS A 322 -20.45 -15.19 -33.53
C LYS A 322 -21.23 -15.38 -32.22
N GLY A 323 -20.56 -15.22 -31.08
CA GLY A 323 -21.16 -15.37 -29.75
C GLY A 323 -20.47 -16.44 -28.90
N VAL A 324 -21.06 -16.74 -27.74
CA VAL A 324 -20.47 -17.63 -26.75
C VAL A 324 -21.22 -18.95 -26.73
N TYR A 325 -20.53 -20.05 -27.02
CA TYR A 325 -21.12 -21.39 -27.00
C TYR A 325 -20.78 -22.12 -25.71
N LYS A 326 -21.79 -22.70 -25.05
CA LYS A 326 -21.60 -23.51 -23.84
C LYS A 326 -21.72 -25.00 -24.16
N TYR A 327 -20.84 -25.81 -23.57
CA TYR A 327 -20.99 -27.26 -23.48
C TYR A 327 -20.72 -27.74 -22.04
N ASP A 328 -21.60 -28.58 -21.50
CA ASP A 328 -21.38 -29.25 -20.22
C ASP A 328 -20.90 -30.69 -20.48
N VAL A 329 -19.68 -31.00 -20.04
CA VAL A 329 -19.06 -32.31 -20.21
C VAL A 329 -19.58 -33.24 -19.11
N LYS A 330 -20.56 -34.08 -19.47
CA LYS A 330 -21.23 -35.02 -18.56
C LYS A 330 -20.76 -36.46 -18.77
N ASN A 331 -20.64 -37.23 -17.68
CA ASN A 331 -20.42 -38.68 -17.68
C ASN A 331 -19.20 -39.17 -18.49
N SER A 332 -18.02 -38.62 -18.19
CA SER A 332 -16.79 -38.92 -18.90
C SER A 332 -16.43 -40.40 -18.91
N TYR A 333 -16.58 -41.02 -20.08
CA TYR A 333 -16.06 -42.36 -20.36
C TYR A 333 -14.54 -42.29 -20.45
N ILE A 334 -13.89 -42.51 -19.32
CA ILE A 334 -12.52 -43.03 -19.35
C ILE A 334 -12.57 -44.48 -18.87
N GLU A 335 -13.09 -44.84 -17.68
CA GLU A 335 -13.28 -46.27 -17.34
C GLU A 335 -14.30 -46.59 -16.20
N LYS A 336 -15.61 -46.79 -16.48
CA LYS A 336 -16.41 -47.80 -15.73
C LYS A 336 -17.64 -48.35 -16.48
N VAL A 337 -17.91 -49.64 -16.21
CA VAL A 337 -19.08 -50.47 -16.54
C VAL A 337 -20.28 -50.16 -15.60
N GLY A 338 -21.40 -49.64 -16.13
CA GLY A 338 -22.77 -49.79 -15.58
C GLY A 338 -23.58 -48.52 -15.23
N ASN A 339 -24.73 -48.37 -15.90
CA ASN A 339 -25.94 -47.51 -15.75
C ASN A 339 -25.87 -46.00 -15.38
N ASP A 340 -26.21 -45.16 -16.36
CA ASP A 340 -27.08 -43.96 -16.48
C ASP A 340 -27.35 -42.95 -15.32
N THR A 341 -26.86 -43.13 -14.10
CA THR A 341 -26.89 -42.06 -13.08
C THR A 341 -25.60 -41.24 -13.14
N GLN A 342 -25.71 -39.91 -13.06
CA GLN A 342 -24.55 -39.00 -13.11
C GLN A 342 -23.58 -39.30 -11.96
N GLU A 343 -22.34 -39.71 -12.27
CA GLU A 343 -21.29 -40.03 -11.29
C GLU A 343 -19.99 -39.28 -11.62
N ASP A 344 -19.17 -39.07 -10.59
CA ASP A 344 -17.83 -38.50 -10.67
C ASP A 344 -16.98 -39.20 -11.73
N PHE A 345 -16.16 -38.43 -12.46
CA PHE A 345 -15.20 -38.92 -13.42
C PHE A 345 -13.78 -38.46 -13.11
N TYR A 346 -12.80 -39.23 -13.61
CA TYR A 346 -11.42 -39.16 -13.16
C TYR A 346 -10.50 -38.82 -14.33
N LEU A 347 -9.77 -37.72 -14.18
CA LEU A 347 -8.74 -37.30 -15.12
C LEU A 347 -7.40 -37.88 -14.66
N ARG A 348 -6.77 -38.72 -15.50
CA ARG A 348 -5.52 -39.44 -15.18
C ARG A 348 -4.27 -38.65 -15.54
N ARG A 349 -3.25 -38.74 -14.70
CA ARG A 349 -1.94 -38.11 -14.88
C ARG A 349 -1.24 -38.56 -16.16
N GLN A 350 -0.66 -37.61 -16.89
CA GLN A 350 0.14 -37.82 -18.12
C GLN A 350 -0.63 -38.48 -19.29
N HIS A 351 -1.94 -38.65 -19.19
CA HIS A 351 -2.77 -39.27 -20.23
C HIS A 351 -3.47 -38.22 -21.09
N SER A 352 -3.59 -38.51 -22.39
CA SER A 352 -4.38 -37.66 -23.27
C SER A 352 -5.86 -38.04 -23.18
N VAL A 353 -6.69 -37.08 -22.79
CA VAL A 353 -8.11 -37.27 -22.57
C VAL A 353 -8.90 -36.59 -23.68
N SER A 354 -9.73 -37.33 -24.40
CA SER A 354 -10.61 -36.75 -25.42
C SER A 354 -11.89 -36.24 -24.79
N LEU A 355 -12.01 -34.92 -24.60
CA LEU A 355 -13.19 -34.35 -23.92
C LEU A 355 -14.50 -34.60 -24.69
N HIS A 356 -14.42 -34.80 -26.00
CA HIS A 356 -15.56 -35.09 -26.88
C HIS A 356 -16.07 -36.54 -26.83
N LYS A 357 -15.36 -37.48 -26.19
CA LYS A 357 -15.80 -38.89 -26.05
C LYS A 357 -16.55 -39.16 -24.76
N ILE A 358 -16.82 -38.10 -24.02
CA ILE A 358 -17.36 -38.13 -22.67
C ILE A 358 -18.89 -38.26 -22.71
N ASP A 359 -19.56 -37.64 -23.67
CA ASP A 359 -21.01 -37.74 -23.79
C ASP A 359 -21.41 -39.04 -24.48
N ASN A 360 -22.37 -39.76 -23.90
CA ASN A 360 -22.64 -41.16 -24.11
C ASN A 360 -23.00 -41.50 -25.59
N GLY A 361 -22.08 -42.14 -26.33
CA GLY A 361 -22.35 -42.63 -27.69
C GLY A 361 -21.12 -43.19 -28.39
N ALA A 362 -20.98 -44.51 -28.42
CA ALA A 362 -20.02 -45.17 -29.30
C ALA A 362 -20.31 -44.79 -30.77
N VAL A 363 -19.47 -43.97 -31.40
CA VAL A 363 -19.51 -43.78 -32.85
C VAL A 363 -18.34 -44.54 -33.46
N ALA A 364 -18.62 -45.79 -33.84
CA ALA A 364 -17.81 -46.52 -34.80
C ALA A 364 -17.89 -45.77 -36.14
N ASN A 365 -16.77 -45.13 -36.52
CA ASN A 365 -16.50 -44.42 -37.78
C ASN A 365 -16.84 -42.90 -37.80
N GLY A 366 -15.85 -42.08 -37.39
CA GLY A 366 -15.56 -40.65 -37.72
C GLY A 366 -16.72 -39.63 -37.80
N ASN A 367 -16.83 -38.57 -36.99
CA ASN A 367 -15.96 -37.86 -36.03
C ASN A 367 -16.85 -37.40 -34.85
N ALA A 368 -16.55 -37.59 -33.55
CA ALA A 368 -15.40 -37.19 -32.72
C ALA A 368 -15.33 -35.69 -32.31
N PHE A 369 -16.46 -35.04 -31.98
CA PHE A 369 -16.53 -33.63 -31.59
C PHE A 369 -17.55 -33.33 -30.48
N LEU A 370 -17.32 -32.27 -29.70
CA LEU A 370 -18.28 -31.57 -28.85
C LEU A 370 -19.16 -30.69 -29.74
N ASN A 371 -20.47 -30.95 -29.79
CA ASN A 371 -21.38 -30.18 -30.63
C ASN A 371 -21.82 -28.89 -29.90
N MET A 372 -21.30 -27.76 -30.36
CA MET A 372 -21.50 -26.43 -29.76
C MET A 372 -22.81 -25.83 -30.25
N VAL A 373 -23.95 -26.24 -29.72
CA VAL A 373 -25.29 -25.84 -30.21
C VAL A 373 -26.01 -24.81 -29.34
N VAL A 374 -25.56 -24.59 -28.11
CA VAL A 374 -26.17 -23.63 -27.18
C VAL A 374 -25.35 -22.35 -27.18
N THR A 375 -25.89 -21.28 -27.79
CA THR A 375 -25.34 -19.92 -27.72
C THR A 375 -25.87 -19.21 -26.48
N ARG A 376 -25.02 -18.38 -25.88
CA ARG A 376 -25.36 -17.45 -24.79
C ARG A 376 -25.07 -16.03 -25.24
N SER A 377 -25.99 -15.11 -24.98
CA SER A 377 -25.73 -13.67 -25.09
C SER A 377 -24.91 -13.17 -23.90
N ASN A 378 -24.31 -11.98 -24.02
CA ASN A 378 -23.63 -11.31 -22.90
C ASN A 378 -24.58 -11.13 -21.70
N ALA A 379 -25.82 -10.71 -21.95
CA ALA A 379 -26.86 -10.55 -20.92
C ALA A 379 -27.19 -11.88 -20.19
N GLU A 380 -27.20 -13.00 -20.91
CA GLU A 380 -27.36 -14.31 -20.26
C GLU A 380 -26.17 -14.65 -19.36
N LEU A 381 -24.95 -14.35 -19.80
CA LEU A 381 -23.72 -14.63 -19.05
C LEU A 381 -23.61 -13.84 -17.74
N GLU A 382 -24.21 -12.65 -17.65
CA GLU A 382 -24.21 -11.85 -16.41
C GLU A 382 -24.80 -12.60 -15.22
N ASN A 383 -25.82 -13.42 -15.48
CA ASN A 383 -26.56 -14.18 -14.45
C ASN A 383 -26.09 -15.63 -14.31
N VAL A 384 -25.05 -16.02 -15.07
CA VAL A 384 -24.49 -17.37 -15.03
C VAL A 384 -23.49 -17.44 -13.89
N SER A 385 -23.83 -18.19 -12.83
CA SER A 385 -22.97 -18.39 -11.64
C SER A 385 -21.58 -18.94 -11.98
N GLU A 386 -21.47 -19.61 -13.12
CA GLU A 386 -20.23 -20.19 -13.62
C GLU A 386 -19.25 -19.11 -14.08
N THR A 387 -19.65 -18.15 -14.92
CA THR A 387 -18.71 -17.15 -15.45
C THR A 387 -18.86 -15.78 -14.80
N THR A 388 -20.03 -15.46 -14.26
CA THR A 388 -20.34 -14.15 -13.64
C THR A 388 -20.08 -12.99 -14.60
N GLY A 389 -20.58 -13.11 -15.84
CA GLY A 389 -20.28 -12.21 -16.95
C GLY A 389 -19.42 -12.85 -18.04
N THR A 390 -19.04 -12.03 -19.01
CA THR A 390 -18.11 -12.36 -20.08
C THR A 390 -16.68 -12.32 -19.54
N VAL A 391 -16.00 -13.46 -19.60
CA VAL A 391 -14.60 -13.56 -19.15
C VAL A 391 -13.70 -12.87 -20.16
N VAL A 392 -12.68 -12.18 -19.67
CA VAL A 392 -11.62 -11.55 -20.47
C VAL A 392 -10.25 -11.96 -19.94
N ILE A 393 -9.34 -12.32 -20.84
CA ILE A 393 -8.03 -12.89 -20.50
C ILE A 393 -6.84 -12.00 -20.90
N GLY A 394 -7.07 -10.93 -21.65
CA GLY A 394 -6.04 -9.95 -22.01
C GLY A 394 -6.61 -8.77 -22.82
N GLN A 395 -5.78 -7.77 -23.13
CA GLN A 395 -6.19 -6.59 -23.91
C GLN A 395 -6.79 -6.94 -25.29
N LYS A 396 -6.10 -7.77 -26.10
CA LYS A 396 -6.58 -8.19 -27.43
C LYS A 396 -7.92 -8.93 -27.35
N ASP A 397 -8.13 -9.70 -26.27
CA ASP A 397 -9.40 -10.37 -26.00
C ASP A 397 -10.50 -9.37 -25.66
N LEU A 398 -10.20 -8.34 -24.86
CA LEU A 398 -11.16 -7.30 -24.52
C LEU A 398 -11.67 -6.57 -25.78
N VAL A 399 -10.76 -6.21 -26.69
CA VAL A 399 -11.10 -5.62 -28.00
C VAL A 399 -12.00 -6.56 -28.80
N ALA A 400 -11.67 -7.86 -28.84
CA ALA A 400 -12.47 -8.86 -29.56
C ALA A 400 -13.88 -9.02 -28.97
N VAL A 401 -13.99 -9.02 -27.64
CA VAL A 401 -15.27 -9.03 -26.91
C VAL A 401 -16.11 -7.80 -27.24
N ILE A 402 -15.52 -6.59 -27.17
CA ILE A 402 -16.19 -5.33 -27.51
C ILE A 402 -16.73 -5.38 -28.95
N ASN A 403 -15.89 -5.79 -29.89
CA ASN A 403 -16.28 -5.90 -31.30
C ASN A 403 -17.40 -6.92 -31.54
N GLY A 404 -17.48 -7.96 -30.70
CA GLY A 404 -18.52 -8.99 -30.74
C GLY A 404 -19.87 -8.58 -30.13
N ILE A 405 -19.97 -7.42 -29.46
CA ILE A 405 -21.25 -6.89 -28.97
C ILE A 405 -22.15 -6.54 -30.16
N ASN A 406 -23.38 -7.05 -30.13
CA ASN A 406 -24.35 -6.98 -31.24
C ASN A 406 -25.74 -6.47 -30.84
N SER A 407 -25.92 -6.05 -29.59
CA SER A 407 -27.12 -5.41 -29.04
C SER A 407 -26.74 -4.26 -28.13
N ASN A 408 -27.68 -3.36 -27.84
CA ASN A 408 -27.52 -2.23 -26.89
C ASN A 408 -27.45 -2.68 -25.41
N ASP A 409 -26.88 -3.86 -25.14
CA ASP A 409 -26.82 -4.41 -23.79
C ASP A 409 -25.49 -4.02 -23.12
N ALA A 410 -25.54 -3.76 -21.81
CA ALA A 410 -24.34 -3.72 -21.00
C ALA A 410 -23.66 -5.10 -21.03
N ALA A 411 -22.32 -5.09 -21.02
CA ALA A 411 -21.55 -6.31 -20.89
C ALA A 411 -20.86 -6.33 -19.53
N LYS A 412 -21.32 -7.18 -18.63
CA LYS A 412 -20.56 -7.51 -17.42
C LYS A 412 -19.29 -8.28 -17.78
N ILE A 413 -18.15 -7.77 -17.36
CA ILE A 413 -16.81 -8.31 -17.62
C ILE A 413 -16.24 -8.92 -16.34
N ARG A 414 -15.66 -10.10 -16.48
CA ARG A 414 -14.84 -10.78 -15.46
C ARG A 414 -13.42 -10.88 -15.96
N VAL A 415 -12.45 -10.38 -15.20
CA VAL A 415 -11.03 -10.41 -15.54
C VAL A 415 -10.38 -11.64 -14.92
N LEU A 416 -9.72 -12.45 -15.73
CA LEU A 416 -9.05 -13.68 -15.26
C LEU A 416 -7.53 -13.53 -15.12
N GLY A 417 -6.91 -12.63 -15.87
CA GLY A 417 -5.46 -12.43 -15.89
C GLY A 417 -5.06 -10.98 -15.65
N ASP A 418 -3.82 -10.79 -15.20
CA ASP A 418 -3.26 -9.47 -14.90
C ASP A 418 -2.96 -8.64 -16.16
N GLU A 419 -3.08 -9.24 -17.36
CA GLU A 419 -2.81 -8.62 -18.66
C GLU A 419 -4.01 -7.84 -19.26
N VAL A 420 -5.12 -7.73 -18.52
CA VAL A 420 -6.28 -6.95 -18.98
C VAL A 420 -6.09 -5.48 -18.62
N VAL A 421 -5.81 -4.68 -19.65
CA VAL A 421 -5.61 -3.25 -19.55
C VAL A 421 -6.60 -2.52 -20.45
N ILE A 422 -7.22 -1.46 -19.93
CA ILE A 422 -7.99 -0.50 -20.72
C ILE A 422 -7.01 0.58 -21.19
N ASN A 423 -6.77 0.63 -22.50
CA ASN A 423 -5.84 1.56 -23.13
C ASN A 423 -6.48 2.25 -24.35
N PRO A 424 -5.76 3.13 -25.08
CA PRO A 424 -6.34 3.84 -26.22
C PRO A 424 -6.94 2.93 -27.31
N GLU A 425 -6.40 1.72 -27.52
CA GLU A 425 -6.93 0.75 -28.48
C GLU A 425 -8.29 0.19 -28.02
N VAL A 426 -8.39 -0.20 -26.74
CA VAL A 426 -9.65 -0.67 -26.13
C VAL A 426 -10.71 0.43 -26.18
N MET A 427 -10.34 1.66 -25.82
CA MET A 427 -11.28 2.78 -25.86
C MET A 427 -11.71 3.12 -27.28
N ALA A 428 -10.82 3.06 -28.28
CA ALA A 428 -11.20 3.25 -29.67
C ALA A 428 -12.20 2.17 -30.15
N ALA A 429 -12.01 0.92 -29.75
CA ALA A 429 -12.97 -0.15 -30.05
C ALA A 429 -14.34 0.12 -29.41
N LEU A 430 -14.35 0.55 -28.14
CA LEU A 430 -15.59 0.90 -27.44
C LEU A 430 -16.28 2.12 -28.06
N THR A 431 -15.54 3.18 -28.41
CA THR A 431 -16.09 4.36 -29.11
C THR A 431 -16.75 3.96 -30.44
N ASN A 432 -16.08 3.14 -31.25
CA ASN A 432 -16.65 2.66 -32.51
C ASN A 432 -17.92 1.83 -32.26
N LYS A 433 -17.90 0.98 -31.24
CA LYS A 433 -19.05 0.14 -30.89
C LYS A 433 -20.24 0.97 -30.39
N VAL A 434 -20.01 2.01 -29.58
CA VAL A 434 -21.05 2.96 -29.13
C VAL A 434 -21.65 3.74 -30.31
N GLN A 435 -20.85 4.07 -31.33
CA GLN A 435 -21.36 4.69 -32.56
C GLN A 435 -22.27 3.75 -33.37
N GLU A 436 -21.99 2.44 -33.34
CA GLU A 436 -22.83 1.41 -33.97
C GLU A 436 -24.10 1.12 -33.15
N LEU A 437 -23.97 1.06 -31.83
CA LEU A 437 -24.96 0.60 -30.85
C LEU A 437 -25.02 1.62 -29.72
N SER A 438 -25.97 2.54 -29.78
CA SER A 438 -26.03 3.81 -29.01
C SER A 438 -25.79 3.74 -27.49
N ASP A 439 -25.98 2.58 -26.86
CA ASP A 439 -26.03 2.43 -25.39
C ASP A 439 -25.08 1.33 -24.86
N VAL A 440 -24.02 0.98 -25.59
CA VAL A 440 -23.05 -0.03 -25.14
C VAL A 440 -22.23 0.47 -23.95
N SER A 441 -22.13 -0.36 -22.91
CA SER A 441 -21.33 -0.09 -21.71
C SER A 441 -20.66 -1.35 -21.18
N LEU A 442 -19.54 -1.19 -20.48
CA LEU A 442 -18.80 -2.29 -19.86
C LEU A 442 -18.85 -2.15 -18.34
N THR A 443 -19.18 -3.24 -17.66
CA THR A 443 -19.18 -3.29 -16.19
C THR A 443 -18.14 -4.29 -15.72
N PHE A 444 -17.04 -3.81 -15.16
CA PHE A 444 -15.94 -4.65 -14.67
C PHE A 444 -16.22 -5.10 -13.23
N SER A 445 -16.41 -6.40 -13.04
CA SER A 445 -16.64 -7.03 -11.73
C SER A 445 -15.37 -7.08 -10.88
N ASP A 446 -14.24 -7.22 -11.55
CA ASP A 446 -12.91 -7.31 -10.95
C ASP A 446 -12.16 -5.98 -11.13
N LYS A 447 -11.13 -5.78 -10.31
CA LYS A 447 -10.26 -4.62 -10.44
C LYS A 447 -9.48 -4.69 -11.77
N VAL A 448 -9.41 -3.58 -12.48
CA VAL A 448 -8.74 -3.51 -13.80
C VAL A 448 -7.78 -2.32 -13.88
N THR A 449 -6.74 -2.47 -14.71
CA THR A 449 -5.75 -1.43 -14.98
C THR A 449 -6.19 -0.56 -16.15
N VAL A 450 -5.89 0.74 -16.05
CA VAL A 450 -6.12 1.75 -17.09
C VAL A 450 -4.80 2.43 -17.43
N GLU A 451 -4.47 2.48 -18.72
CA GLU A 451 -3.29 3.16 -19.26
C GLU A 451 -3.75 4.25 -20.22
N GLY A 452 -3.32 5.49 -19.96
CA GLY A 452 -3.71 6.65 -20.75
C GLY A 452 -2.97 6.76 -22.08
N GLY A 453 -3.25 7.84 -22.81
CA GLY A 453 -2.49 8.20 -24.01
C GLY A 453 -1.08 8.68 -23.68
N ASP A 454 -0.23 8.76 -24.70
CA ASP A 454 1.20 9.05 -24.57
C ASP A 454 1.51 10.47 -24.07
N ASP A 455 0.62 11.44 -24.36
CA ASP A 455 0.82 12.85 -24.02
C ASP A 455 -0.50 13.60 -23.77
N GLU A 456 -0.39 14.84 -23.28
CA GLU A 456 -1.53 15.69 -22.95
C GLU A 456 -2.46 15.99 -24.15
N THR A 457 -1.93 16.03 -25.37
CA THR A 457 -2.68 16.29 -26.61
C THR A 457 -3.40 15.04 -27.11
N ASN A 458 -2.77 13.88 -26.93
CA ASN A 458 -3.27 12.56 -27.32
C ASN A 458 -3.86 11.80 -26.13
N ARG A 459 -4.43 12.51 -25.15
CA ARG A 459 -5.07 11.92 -23.97
C ARG A 459 -6.17 10.95 -24.38
N MET A 460 -6.33 9.88 -23.61
CA MET A 460 -7.42 8.92 -23.78
C MET A 460 -8.65 9.40 -23.01
N THR A 461 -9.80 9.54 -23.67
CA THR A 461 -11.07 9.74 -22.96
C THR A 461 -11.64 8.39 -22.52
N LEU A 462 -11.73 8.19 -21.20
CA LEU A 462 -12.40 7.04 -20.59
C LEU A 462 -13.91 7.31 -20.51
N HIS A 463 -14.73 6.41 -21.07
CA HIS A 463 -16.18 6.57 -21.14
C HIS A 463 -16.89 5.21 -21.18
N ASN A 464 -18.19 5.18 -20.90
CA ASN A 464 -19.09 4.03 -20.89
C ASN A 464 -18.59 2.83 -20.04
N VAL A 465 -17.95 3.09 -18.90
CA VAL A 465 -17.37 2.05 -18.04
C VAL A 465 -17.78 2.20 -16.57
N THR A 466 -18.15 1.07 -15.96
CA THR A 466 -18.43 0.95 -14.53
C THR A 466 -17.43 0.00 -13.89
N PHE A 467 -16.74 0.43 -12.84
CA PHE A 467 -15.73 -0.36 -12.13
C PHE A 467 -16.26 -0.90 -10.79
N GLU A 468 -17.07 -1.95 -10.82
CA GLU A 468 -17.57 -2.61 -9.58
C GLU A 468 -16.45 -3.21 -8.73
N GLY A 469 -15.29 -3.54 -9.33
CA GLY A 469 -14.08 -3.96 -8.65
C GLY A 469 -13.06 -2.83 -8.36
N GLY A 470 -13.36 -1.58 -8.72
CA GLY A 470 -12.41 -0.47 -8.73
C GLY A 470 -11.43 -0.51 -9.90
N CYS A 471 -10.52 0.45 -9.97
CA CYS A 471 -9.50 0.49 -11.02
C CYS A 471 -8.19 1.13 -10.57
N ASP A 472 -7.11 0.80 -11.27
CA ASP A 472 -5.79 1.42 -11.13
C ASP A 472 -5.43 2.14 -12.43
N VAL A 473 -5.24 3.46 -12.38
CA VAL A 473 -4.69 4.25 -13.49
C VAL A 473 -3.18 4.33 -13.30
N THR A 474 -2.43 3.55 -14.07
CA THR A 474 -1.00 3.29 -13.80
C THR A 474 -0.08 4.30 -14.47
N GLU A 475 -0.40 4.71 -15.70
CA GLU A 475 0.41 5.64 -16.49
C GLU A 475 -0.40 6.37 -17.57
N GLY A 476 0.26 7.32 -18.26
CA GLY A 476 -0.30 8.06 -19.38
C GLY A 476 -1.24 9.22 -18.99
N TYR A 477 -1.95 9.73 -19.99
CA TYR A 477 -2.90 10.84 -19.86
C TYR A 477 -4.33 10.36 -20.11
N VAL A 478 -5.17 10.48 -19.09
CA VAL A 478 -6.57 10.05 -19.10
C VAL A 478 -7.51 11.24 -18.84
N GLU A 479 -8.55 11.34 -19.64
CA GLU A 479 -9.68 12.23 -19.40
C GLU A 479 -10.90 11.41 -18.99
N ILE A 480 -11.50 11.73 -17.84
CA ILE A 480 -12.64 11.00 -17.31
C ILE A 480 -13.95 11.58 -17.89
N GLY A 481 -14.73 10.73 -18.55
CA GLY A 481 -16.06 11.05 -19.08
C GLY A 481 -17.17 11.04 -18.02
N GLU A 482 -18.34 11.59 -18.37
CA GLU A 482 -19.52 11.74 -17.48
C GLU A 482 -20.20 10.42 -17.09
N ASP A 483 -19.92 9.37 -17.85
CA ASP A 483 -20.50 8.03 -17.82
C ASP A 483 -19.56 6.99 -17.20
N VAL A 484 -18.46 7.45 -16.60
CA VAL A 484 -17.56 6.62 -15.80
C VAL A 484 -18.10 6.51 -14.38
N GLN A 485 -18.16 5.29 -13.83
CA GLN A 485 -18.71 5.06 -12.49
C GLN A 485 -17.75 4.26 -11.60
N ILE A 486 -17.54 4.73 -10.38
CA ILE A 486 -16.85 4.04 -9.28
C ILE A 486 -17.85 3.84 -8.12
N PRO A 487 -18.52 2.67 -8.05
CA PRO A 487 -19.56 2.38 -7.06
C PRO A 487 -19.08 2.44 -5.61
N ALA A 488 -20.06 2.48 -4.69
CA ALA A 488 -19.81 2.54 -3.25
C ALA A 488 -18.91 1.39 -2.76
N GLY A 489 -17.95 1.74 -1.91
CA GLY A 489 -16.93 0.81 -1.40
C GLY A 489 -15.71 0.61 -2.30
N GLN A 490 -15.70 1.16 -3.52
CA GLN A 490 -14.58 1.05 -4.46
C GLN A 490 -13.79 2.34 -4.63
N MET A 491 -12.57 2.21 -5.15
CA MET A 491 -11.63 3.30 -5.37
C MET A 491 -11.05 3.27 -6.78
N MET A 492 -10.84 4.47 -7.35
CA MET A 492 -9.90 4.68 -8.44
C MET A 492 -8.55 5.06 -7.85
N THR A 493 -7.51 4.25 -8.07
CA THR A 493 -6.16 4.56 -7.62
C THR A 493 -5.34 5.08 -8.79
N ILE A 494 -4.77 6.26 -8.65
CA ILE A 494 -3.99 6.93 -9.67
C ILE A 494 -2.53 6.83 -9.19
N ALA A 495 -1.70 6.08 -9.91
CA ALA A 495 -0.26 5.98 -9.64
C ALA A 495 0.46 7.15 -10.32
N ALA A 496 1.53 6.92 -11.09
CA ALA A 496 2.28 7.97 -11.78
C ALA A 496 1.60 8.44 -13.10
N ALA A 497 0.29 8.67 -13.06
CA ALA A 497 -0.53 9.03 -14.23
C ALA A 497 -1.10 10.46 -14.14
N ASN A 498 -1.51 10.99 -15.29
CA ASN A 498 -2.16 12.29 -15.42
C ASN A 498 -3.65 12.10 -15.70
N VAL A 499 -4.51 12.46 -14.75
CA VAL A 499 -5.96 12.28 -14.85
C VAL A 499 -6.67 13.63 -14.82
N THR A 500 -7.48 13.92 -15.83
CA THR A 500 -8.33 15.12 -15.88
C THR A 500 -9.80 14.74 -15.78
N PHE A 501 -10.50 15.27 -14.79
CA PHE A 501 -11.96 15.25 -14.74
C PHE A 501 -12.49 16.44 -15.55
N ALA A 502 -12.83 16.19 -16.83
CA ALA A 502 -13.17 17.23 -17.81
C ALA A 502 -14.65 17.27 -18.21
N LYS A 503 -15.50 16.46 -17.57
CA LYS A 503 -16.94 16.48 -17.74
C LYS A 503 -17.61 16.45 -16.37
N ASP A 504 -18.72 17.18 -16.23
CA ASP A 504 -19.55 17.12 -15.03
C ASP A 504 -20.11 15.72 -14.87
N ASN A 505 -20.16 15.23 -13.63
CA ASN A 505 -20.89 14.00 -13.36
C ASN A 505 -22.38 14.31 -13.38
N VAL A 506 -23.18 13.44 -13.99
CA VAL A 506 -24.63 13.61 -14.07
C VAL A 506 -25.20 13.96 -12.68
N ALA A 507 -25.81 15.14 -12.56
CA ALA A 507 -26.33 15.66 -11.29
C ALA A 507 -27.29 14.65 -10.64
N GLY A 508 -26.95 14.19 -9.43
CA GLY A 508 -27.68 13.15 -8.69
C GLY A 508 -27.09 11.74 -8.80
N SER A 509 -25.99 11.57 -9.54
CA SER A 509 -25.17 10.36 -9.53
C SER A 509 -24.00 10.56 -8.55
N ASP A 510 -23.99 9.84 -7.43
CA ASP A 510 -22.85 9.81 -6.49
C ASP A 510 -21.72 8.93 -7.10
N THR A 511 -21.13 9.37 -8.20
CA THR A 511 -20.45 8.47 -9.16
C THR A 511 -18.98 8.19 -8.91
N TYR A 512 -18.29 9.00 -8.08
CA TYR A 512 -16.93 8.69 -7.63
C TYR A 512 -16.88 8.53 -6.12
N THR A 513 -17.01 7.29 -5.66
CA THR A 513 -16.93 6.99 -4.21
C THR A 513 -15.60 7.42 -3.62
N GLY A 514 -14.50 7.14 -4.31
CA GLY A 514 -13.23 7.72 -3.93
C GLY A 514 -12.10 7.56 -4.94
N VAL A 515 -11.12 8.45 -4.78
CA VAL A 515 -9.91 8.55 -5.60
C VAL A 515 -8.70 8.56 -4.67
N THR A 516 -7.71 7.72 -4.97
CA THR A 516 -6.42 7.70 -4.28
C THR A 516 -5.35 8.22 -5.23
N LEU A 517 -4.56 9.19 -4.79
CA LEU A 517 -3.43 9.72 -5.55
C LEU A 517 -2.15 9.14 -4.95
N GLY A 518 -1.39 8.40 -5.74
CA GLY A 518 -0.07 7.89 -5.41
C GLY A 518 1.05 8.86 -5.76
N ASP A 519 2.28 8.40 -5.54
CA ASP A 519 3.50 9.16 -5.81
C ASP A 519 3.62 9.48 -7.30
N GLY A 520 3.80 10.76 -7.63
CA GLY A 520 3.87 11.25 -9.01
C GLY A 520 2.52 11.36 -9.74
N ALA A 521 1.40 11.07 -9.09
CA ALA A 521 0.06 11.29 -9.66
C ALA A 521 -0.19 12.77 -9.93
N VAL A 522 -0.85 13.10 -11.04
CA VAL A 522 -1.34 14.44 -11.32
C VAL A 522 -2.83 14.37 -11.62
N VAL A 523 -3.65 15.00 -10.78
CA VAL A 523 -5.10 15.05 -10.94
C VAL A 523 -5.55 16.48 -11.17
N LYS A 524 -6.28 16.72 -12.25
CA LYS A 524 -6.86 18.01 -12.59
C LYS A 524 -8.38 17.95 -12.61
N ILE A 525 -9.01 18.85 -11.88
CA ILE A 525 -10.46 19.06 -11.90
C ILE A 525 -10.73 20.24 -12.84
N ALA A 526 -11.20 19.92 -14.05
CA ALA A 526 -11.44 20.89 -15.13
C ALA A 526 -12.93 21.22 -15.33
N GLU A 527 -13.83 20.41 -14.79
CA GLU A 527 -15.27 20.66 -14.69
C GLU A 527 -15.77 20.32 -13.29
N ASP A 528 -16.97 20.78 -12.94
CA ASP A 528 -17.56 20.54 -11.62
C ASP A 528 -17.64 19.03 -11.35
N VAL A 529 -17.22 18.59 -10.16
CA VAL A 529 -17.20 17.16 -9.82
C VAL A 529 -17.43 16.93 -8.34
N THR A 530 -18.06 15.81 -8.02
CA THR A 530 -18.20 15.30 -6.65
C THR A 530 -17.41 14.02 -6.51
N ILE A 531 -16.44 14.01 -5.58
CA ILE A 531 -15.64 12.84 -5.23
C ILE A 531 -15.82 12.59 -3.73
N GLY A 532 -16.39 11.45 -3.35
CA GLY A 532 -16.70 11.15 -1.96
C GLY A 532 -15.47 11.24 -1.06
N THR A 533 -14.44 10.45 -1.37
CA THR A 533 -13.17 10.41 -0.62
C THR A 533 -11.98 10.67 -1.51
N ILE A 534 -11.09 11.57 -1.10
CA ILE A 534 -9.77 11.75 -1.71
C ILE A 534 -8.70 11.35 -0.70
N THR A 535 -7.81 10.43 -1.07
CA THR A 535 -6.60 10.11 -0.29
C THR A 535 -5.38 10.47 -1.12
N GLY A 536 -4.67 11.53 -0.72
CA GLY A 536 -3.45 11.97 -1.39
C GLY A 536 -2.20 11.44 -0.71
N ASN A 537 -1.28 10.85 -1.50
CA ASN A 537 0.03 10.39 -1.08
C ASN A 537 1.10 10.82 -2.10
N ASN A 538 1.77 11.96 -1.87
CA ASN A 538 2.82 12.53 -2.76
C ASN A 538 2.43 12.79 -4.23
N GLY A 539 1.15 13.03 -4.51
CA GLY A 539 0.69 13.45 -5.85
C GLY A 539 0.52 14.96 -5.98
N THR A 540 -0.16 15.38 -7.03
CA THR A 540 -0.66 16.75 -7.25
C THR A 540 -2.16 16.74 -7.51
N LEU A 541 -2.89 17.66 -6.90
CA LEU A 541 -4.31 17.91 -7.18
C LEU A 541 -4.52 19.39 -7.57
N GLU A 542 -5.01 19.65 -8.77
CA GLU A 542 -5.31 21.00 -9.27
C GLU A 542 -6.82 21.18 -9.49
N ILE A 543 -7.40 22.22 -8.90
CA ILE A 543 -8.80 22.61 -9.15
C ILE A 543 -8.81 23.87 -9.99
N ALA A 544 -9.28 23.79 -11.23
CA ALA A 544 -9.23 24.89 -12.19
C ALA A 544 -10.11 26.10 -11.79
N THR A 545 -9.79 27.27 -12.33
CA THR A 545 -10.56 28.50 -12.09
C THR A 545 -12.01 28.37 -12.57
N GLY A 546 -12.96 28.81 -11.74
CA GLY A 546 -14.39 28.76 -12.07
C GLY A 546 -15.05 27.39 -11.85
N VAL A 547 -14.28 26.37 -11.50
CA VAL A 547 -14.71 24.99 -11.30
C VAL A 547 -14.91 24.69 -9.82
N LYS A 548 -15.81 23.76 -9.50
CA LYS A 548 -16.13 23.31 -8.15
C LYS A 548 -15.79 21.83 -7.94
N LEU A 549 -14.92 21.55 -6.99
CA LEU A 549 -14.73 20.22 -6.41
C LEU A 549 -15.55 20.10 -5.12
N THR A 550 -16.41 19.09 -5.02
CA THR A 550 -17.12 18.72 -3.79
C THR A 550 -16.57 17.41 -3.23
N THR A 551 -16.21 17.39 -1.95
CA THR A 551 -15.67 16.21 -1.25
C THR A 551 -16.34 15.98 0.10
N THR A 552 -16.55 14.72 0.47
CA THR A 552 -16.96 14.35 1.82
C THR A 552 -15.74 14.27 2.72
N THR A 553 -14.71 13.55 2.28
CA THR A 553 -13.47 13.37 3.04
C THR A 553 -12.27 13.62 2.14
N THR A 554 -11.29 14.36 2.64
CA THR A 554 -9.97 14.46 2.01
C THR A 554 -8.88 14.29 3.05
N THR A 555 -7.99 13.33 2.81
CA THR A 555 -6.78 13.11 3.59
C THR A 555 -5.60 13.45 2.70
N ASN A 556 -4.93 14.57 2.96
CA ASN A 556 -3.71 14.96 2.30
C ASN A 556 -2.50 14.49 3.13
N ASN A 557 -1.71 13.59 2.57
CA ASN A 557 -0.44 13.12 3.13
C ASN A 557 0.68 13.32 2.10
N GLY A 558 1.27 14.52 2.04
CA GLY A 558 2.36 14.81 1.10
C GLY A 558 1.93 15.21 -0.32
N THR A 559 0.63 15.31 -0.63
CA THR A 559 0.15 15.79 -1.94
C THR A 559 0.16 17.31 -1.99
N ASP A 560 0.56 17.87 -3.13
CA ASP A 560 0.48 19.30 -3.41
C ASP A 560 -0.89 19.64 -4.03
N ILE A 561 -1.69 20.43 -3.31
CA ILE A 561 -3.04 20.80 -3.73
C ILE A 561 -3.08 22.27 -4.12
N THR A 562 -3.43 22.56 -5.37
CA THR A 562 -3.67 23.92 -5.86
C THR A 562 -5.16 24.17 -6.08
N VAL A 563 -5.70 25.18 -5.39
CA VAL A 563 -7.12 25.55 -5.46
C VAL A 563 -7.27 26.87 -6.23
N SER A 564 -7.63 26.80 -7.51
CA SER A 564 -7.93 27.98 -8.34
C SER A 564 -9.41 28.28 -8.48
N GLY A 565 -10.26 27.25 -8.33
CA GLY A 565 -11.72 27.34 -8.27
C GLY A 565 -12.26 27.28 -6.84
N THR A 566 -13.36 26.53 -6.66
CA THR A 566 -14.01 26.31 -5.36
C THR A 566 -13.80 24.88 -4.89
N TRP A 567 -13.38 24.70 -3.65
CA TRP A 567 -13.32 23.40 -3.00
C TRP A 567 -14.27 23.36 -1.80
N ASP A 568 -15.37 22.63 -1.95
CA ASP A 568 -16.29 22.32 -0.87
C ASP A 568 -15.87 21.00 -0.21
N SER A 569 -15.38 21.04 1.03
CA SER A 569 -14.97 19.82 1.75
C SER A 569 -15.70 19.70 3.08
N SER A 570 -16.29 18.53 3.33
CA SER A 570 -16.90 18.23 4.64
C SER A 570 -15.87 17.81 5.67
N THR A 571 -14.76 17.21 5.29
CA THR A 571 -13.67 16.85 6.21
C THR A 571 -12.36 16.95 5.45
N LEU A 572 -11.44 17.78 5.94
CA LEU A 572 -10.12 17.96 5.35
C LEU A 572 -9.05 17.71 6.42
N THR A 573 -8.20 16.72 6.20
CA THR A 573 -7.04 16.45 7.05
C THR A 573 -5.77 16.70 6.24
N ASN A 574 -5.09 17.81 6.51
CA ASN A 574 -3.81 18.16 5.90
C ASN A 574 -2.67 17.78 6.84
N THR A 575 -1.95 16.70 6.52
CA THR A 575 -1.02 16.06 7.44
C THR A 575 0.42 16.13 6.97
N THR A 576 1.31 16.01 7.95
CA THR A 576 2.76 15.90 7.79
C THR A 576 3.17 14.52 8.22
N THR A 577 3.79 13.75 7.33
CA THR A 577 4.44 12.48 7.68
C THR A 577 5.96 12.69 7.57
N ILE A 578 6.75 12.00 8.40
CA ILE A 578 8.22 12.13 8.40
C ILE A 578 8.74 11.92 6.97
N GLY A 579 9.29 12.99 6.38
CA GLY A 579 9.86 12.99 5.03
C GLY A 579 9.05 13.77 3.99
N ASN A 580 7.73 13.96 4.16
CA ASN A 580 6.86 14.60 3.16
C ASN A 580 5.85 15.57 3.81
N GLU A 581 5.91 16.84 3.39
CA GLU A 581 4.99 17.89 3.82
C GLU A 581 3.95 18.13 2.71
N GLY A 582 2.70 17.70 2.90
CA GLY A 582 1.64 18.03 1.93
C GLY A 582 1.33 19.52 1.96
N THR A 583 1.32 20.20 0.81
CA THR A 583 1.03 21.64 0.75
C THR A 583 -0.36 21.90 0.17
N ILE A 584 -1.05 22.92 0.70
CA ILE A 584 -2.29 23.43 0.10
C ILE A 584 -2.05 24.89 -0.28
N THR A 585 -2.17 25.20 -1.57
CA THR A 585 -2.07 26.56 -2.10
C THR A 585 -3.42 27.02 -2.63
N VAL A 586 -4.01 28.03 -2.00
CA VAL A 586 -5.22 28.70 -2.50
C VAL A 586 -4.77 29.88 -3.36
N SER A 587 -5.18 29.89 -4.63
CA SER A 587 -4.88 31.01 -5.54
C SER A 587 -5.69 32.26 -5.18
N THR A 588 -5.44 33.38 -5.87
CA THR A 588 -6.18 34.63 -5.66
C THR A 588 -7.68 34.54 -5.98
N THR A 589 -8.07 33.65 -6.89
CA THR A 589 -9.48 33.36 -7.21
C THR A 589 -10.01 32.15 -6.45
N GLY A 590 -9.12 31.43 -5.75
CA GLY A 590 -9.43 30.19 -5.06
C GLY A 590 -10.31 30.40 -3.83
N ILE A 591 -11.19 29.45 -3.59
CA ILE A 591 -12.09 29.41 -2.43
C ILE A 591 -12.06 28.01 -1.84
N ILE A 592 -11.75 27.89 -0.55
CA ILE A 592 -11.99 26.68 0.23
C ILE A 592 -13.18 26.92 1.16
N ASN A 593 -14.19 26.07 1.10
CA ASN A 593 -15.31 26.05 2.02
C ASN A 593 -15.25 24.79 2.90
N VAL A 594 -14.92 24.98 4.17
CA VAL A 594 -14.87 23.91 5.18
C VAL A 594 -16.26 23.73 5.80
N LYS A 595 -16.93 22.62 5.48
CA LYS A 595 -18.31 22.32 5.92
C LYS A 595 -18.41 21.36 7.08
N GLY A 596 -17.32 20.72 7.48
CA GLY A 596 -17.22 19.90 8.70
C GLY A 596 -15.82 19.97 9.30
N VAL A 597 -15.40 18.95 10.05
CA VAL A 597 -14.18 19.03 10.87
C VAL A 597 -12.93 18.99 9.99
N THR A 598 -12.04 19.95 10.17
CA THR A 598 -10.76 20.05 9.45
C THR A 598 -9.58 20.09 10.41
N GLY A 599 -8.49 19.40 10.08
CA GLY A 599 -7.22 19.44 10.79
C GLY A 599 -6.07 19.80 9.85
N ASN A 600 -5.23 20.75 10.26
CA ASN A 600 -3.99 21.09 9.57
C ASN A 600 -2.80 20.91 10.51
N THR A 601 -1.90 19.99 10.18
CA THR A 601 -0.57 19.88 10.81
C THR A 601 0.56 20.27 9.86
N SER A 602 0.25 20.51 8.58
CA SER A 602 1.21 20.87 7.53
C SER A 602 1.06 22.36 7.13
N THR A 603 1.41 22.69 5.88
CA THR A 603 1.45 24.06 5.36
C THR A 603 0.24 24.39 4.48
N ILE A 604 -0.39 25.54 4.76
CA ILE A 604 -1.41 26.16 3.90
C ILE A 604 -0.93 27.56 3.50
N THR A 605 -0.88 27.83 2.20
CA THR A 605 -0.63 29.16 1.63
C THR A 605 -1.92 29.70 1.03
N ASN A 606 -2.53 30.69 1.68
CA ASN A 606 -3.78 31.29 1.25
C ASN A 606 -3.56 32.63 0.54
N ASN A 607 -3.88 32.69 -0.75
CA ASN A 607 -3.96 33.94 -1.53
C ASN A 607 -5.41 34.36 -1.84
N GLY A 608 -6.38 33.50 -1.54
CA GLY A 608 -7.80 33.67 -1.87
C GLY A 608 -8.66 33.71 -0.62
N ASN A 609 -9.68 32.86 -0.54
CA ASN A 609 -10.60 32.80 0.60
C ASN A 609 -10.64 31.40 1.23
N ILE A 610 -10.55 31.34 2.56
CA ILE A 610 -10.87 30.17 3.37
C ILE A 610 -12.09 30.52 4.21
N ASN A 611 -13.20 29.82 3.95
CA ASN A 611 -14.47 29.99 4.64
C ASN A 611 -14.71 28.79 5.54
N LEU A 612 -14.92 29.04 6.83
CA LEU A 612 -15.18 28.01 7.82
C LEU A 612 -16.67 28.06 8.20
N ALA A 613 -17.44 27.08 7.73
CA ALA A 613 -18.81 26.82 8.17
C ALA A 613 -18.86 25.77 9.30
N ALA A 614 -17.70 25.24 9.70
CA ALA A 614 -17.49 24.27 10.77
C ALA A 614 -16.12 24.51 11.44
N VAL A 615 -15.62 23.51 12.20
CA VAL A 615 -14.39 23.62 13.00
C VAL A 615 -13.15 23.30 12.16
N MET A 616 -12.16 24.19 12.19
CA MET A 616 -10.79 23.93 11.72
C MET A 616 -9.80 24.02 12.89
N THR A 617 -8.98 22.98 13.08
CA THR A 617 -7.86 22.99 14.03
C THR A 617 -6.55 23.14 13.26
N ASN A 618 -5.79 24.19 13.56
CA ASN A 618 -4.47 24.43 12.98
C ASN A 618 -3.36 24.19 14.02
N SER A 619 -2.64 23.09 13.86
CA SER A 619 -1.38 22.79 14.58
C SER A 619 -0.14 22.97 13.70
N GLY A 620 -0.33 23.17 12.38
CA GLY A 620 0.73 23.43 11.40
C GLY A 620 0.96 24.92 11.16
N SER A 621 1.22 25.28 9.90
CA SER A 621 1.48 26.66 9.46
C SER A 621 0.44 27.13 8.44
N ILE A 622 -0.11 28.33 8.65
CA ILE A 622 -0.96 29.02 7.67
C ILE A 622 -0.33 30.36 7.32
N THR A 623 -0.07 30.60 6.03
CA THR A 623 0.30 31.91 5.51
C THR A 623 -0.90 32.54 4.81
N ASN A 624 -1.53 33.53 5.45
CA ASN A 624 -2.64 34.29 4.88
C ASN A 624 -2.12 35.56 4.21
N ASN A 625 -1.92 35.54 2.90
CA ASN A 625 -1.27 36.61 2.15
C ASN A 625 -2.13 37.87 2.01
N ALA A 626 -1.50 38.96 1.57
CA ALA A 626 -2.18 40.23 1.36
C ALA A 626 -3.36 40.06 0.38
N GLY A 627 -4.52 40.64 0.72
CA GLY A 627 -5.77 40.50 -0.04
C GLY A 627 -6.56 39.22 0.24
N ALA A 628 -5.94 38.20 0.84
CA ALA A 628 -6.58 36.94 1.20
C ALA A 628 -7.42 37.05 2.47
N LYS A 629 -8.38 36.12 2.65
CA LYS A 629 -9.29 36.10 3.80
C LYS A 629 -9.40 34.73 4.44
N ILE A 630 -9.44 34.71 5.77
CA ILE A 630 -9.90 33.58 6.59
C ILE A 630 -11.14 34.05 7.35
N ILE A 631 -12.28 33.40 7.11
CA ILE A 631 -13.58 33.83 7.64
C ILE A 631 -14.23 32.67 8.40
N ALA A 632 -14.39 32.82 9.71
CA ALA A 632 -15.16 31.89 10.52
C ALA A 632 -16.65 32.28 10.58
N GLY A 633 -17.54 31.30 10.43
CA GLY A 633 -18.99 31.49 10.47
C GLY A 633 -19.63 31.82 9.12
N ASN A 634 -18.90 31.65 8.02
CA ASN A 634 -19.45 31.89 6.68
C ASN A 634 -20.23 30.65 6.20
N GLY A 635 -21.56 30.71 6.25
CA GLY A 635 -22.44 29.61 5.84
C GLY A 635 -22.83 28.62 6.95
N GLY A 636 -22.56 28.93 8.23
CA GLY A 636 -22.88 28.08 9.37
C GLY A 636 -22.22 28.54 10.67
N THR A 637 -22.15 27.65 11.67
CA THR A 637 -21.38 27.84 12.91
C THR A 637 -19.94 27.40 12.67
N GLY A 638 -19.03 28.35 12.45
CA GLY A 638 -17.65 28.09 12.10
C GLY A 638 -16.65 28.49 13.17
N SER A 639 -15.59 27.71 13.33
CA SER A 639 -14.51 28.06 14.24
C SER A 639 -13.11 27.75 13.70
N LEU A 640 -12.14 28.55 14.10
CA LEU A 640 -10.71 28.28 13.93
C LEU A 640 -10.06 28.16 15.31
N THR A 641 -9.44 27.01 15.59
CA THR A 641 -8.61 26.81 16.77
C THR A 641 -7.15 26.72 16.33
N ASN A 642 -6.36 27.75 16.65
CA ASN A 642 -4.94 27.81 16.33
C ASN A 642 -4.07 27.41 17.53
N THR A 643 -3.33 26.33 17.39
CA THR A 643 -2.25 25.88 18.29
C THR A 643 -0.86 25.97 17.63
N GLY A 644 -0.82 26.08 16.29
CA GLY A 644 0.38 26.24 15.48
C GLY A 644 0.73 27.70 15.19
N ASN A 645 1.16 27.97 13.95
CA ASN A 645 1.57 29.31 13.50
C ASN A 645 0.65 29.84 12.40
N ILE A 646 0.30 31.12 12.48
CA ILE A 646 -0.40 31.85 11.42
C ILE A 646 0.37 33.13 11.10
N ILE A 647 0.80 33.30 9.85
CA ILE A 647 1.32 34.57 9.32
C ILE A 647 0.18 35.29 8.61
N ASN A 648 -0.36 36.35 9.20
CA ASN A 648 -1.49 37.08 8.65
C ASN A 648 -1.06 38.42 8.03
N SER A 649 -1.04 38.47 6.71
CA SER A 649 -0.91 39.70 5.90
C SER A 649 -2.24 40.14 5.27
N GLY A 650 -3.27 39.30 5.35
CA GLY A 650 -4.61 39.56 4.80
C GLY A 650 -5.63 39.95 5.88
N SER A 651 -6.85 39.42 5.76
CA SER A 651 -7.90 39.57 6.78
C SER A 651 -8.24 38.24 7.44
N MET A 652 -8.33 38.23 8.76
CA MET A 652 -8.81 37.10 9.54
C MET A 652 -9.85 37.59 10.55
N TYR A 653 -11.07 37.07 10.48
CA TYR A 653 -12.17 37.46 11.37
C TYR A 653 -13.32 36.42 11.39
N CYS A 654 -14.16 36.49 12.41
CA CYS A 654 -15.41 35.75 12.48
C CYS A 654 -16.62 36.65 12.16
N LEU A 655 -17.66 36.09 11.54
CA LEU A 655 -18.95 36.76 11.36
C LEU A 655 -19.78 36.72 12.65
N ASN A 656 -20.68 37.68 12.82
CA ASN A 656 -21.57 37.76 13.97
C ASN A 656 -22.38 36.46 14.14
N GLY A 657 -22.30 35.86 15.31
CA GLY A 657 -23.00 34.64 15.72
C GLY A 657 -22.47 34.22 17.09
N THR A 658 -23.30 33.66 17.97
CA THR A 658 -22.89 33.32 19.34
C THR A 658 -21.80 32.26 19.40
N ASP A 659 -21.73 31.42 18.36
CA ASP A 659 -20.91 30.21 18.36
C ASP A 659 -19.74 30.29 17.35
N ASN A 660 -19.63 31.40 16.60
CA ASN A 660 -18.52 31.63 15.67
C ASN A 660 -17.29 32.10 16.43
N THR A 661 -16.18 31.36 16.30
CA THR A 661 -14.99 31.66 17.11
C THR A 661 -13.68 31.59 16.33
N ILE A 662 -12.73 32.46 16.68
CA ILE A 662 -11.32 32.25 16.37
C ILE A 662 -10.58 32.24 17.70
N ASN A 663 -10.05 31.08 18.06
CA ASN A 663 -9.36 30.83 19.32
C ASN A 663 -7.88 30.59 19.06
N ASN A 664 -7.02 31.23 19.83
CA ASN A 664 -5.57 31.13 19.69
C ASN A 664 -4.91 30.68 20.99
N THR A 665 -4.13 29.61 20.90
CA THR A 665 -3.14 29.17 21.90
C THR A 665 -1.74 29.00 21.28
N GLY A 666 -1.63 29.15 19.96
CA GLY A 666 -0.37 29.21 19.21
C GLY A 666 0.11 30.65 18.95
N ILE A 667 0.78 30.85 17.82
CA ILE A 667 1.33 32.15 17.40
C ILE A 667 0.54 32.69 16.20
N ILE A 668 0.18 33.97 16.25
CA ILE A 668 -0.37 34.72 15.12
C ILE A 668 0.52 35.94 14.88
N GLU A 669 1.19 36.03 13.73
CA GLU A 669 1.90 37.23 13.30
C GLU A 669 0.96 38.14 12.51
N ALA A 670 0.53 39.24 13.13
CA ALA A 670 -0.28 40.28 12.50
C ALA A 670 0.64 41.28 11.79
N LYS A 671 0.79 41.11 10.47
CA LYS A 671 1.65 41.96 9.63
C LYS A 671 1.05 43.32 9.37
N GLU A 672 1.87 44.27 8.94
CA GLU A 672 1.43 45.60 8.54
C GLU A 672 0.29 45.56 7.51
N GLY A 673 -0.77 46.35 7.74
CA GLY A 673 -1.93 46.43 6.85
C GLY A 673 -2.90 45.25 6.94
N SER A 674 -2.61 44.23 7.76
CA SER A 674 -3.51 43.11 8.00
C SER A 674 -4.63 43.46 8.99
N ARG A 675 -5.76 42.75 8.86
CA ARG A 675 -6.83 42.74 9.88
C ARG A 675 -6.79 41.41 10.63
N THR A 676 -6.69 41.47 11.95
CA THR A 676 -6.60 40.28 12.82
C THR A 676 -7.62 40.38 13.96
N TYR A 677 -8.85 39.91 13.73
CA TYR A 677 -9.91 39.90 14.75
C TYR A 677 -10.15 38.48 15.22
N ILE A 678 -9.84 38.23 16.48
CA ILE A 678 -10.02 36.90 17.10
C ILE A 678 -10.98 36.99 18.28
N THR A 679 -11.60 35.85 18.61
CA THR A 679 -12.55 35.77 19.72
C THR A 679 -11.82 35.54 21.03
N THR A 680 -10.86 34.61 21.02
CA THR A 680 -10.11 34.20 22.21
C THR A 680 -8.61 34.12 21.96
N ASN A 681 -7.81 34.74 22.84
CA ASN A 681 -6.37 34.54 22.91
C ASN A 681 -6.03 33.93 24.27
N SER A 682 -6.02 32.60 24.33
CA SER A 682 -6.02 31.78 25.55
C SER A 682 -7.23 31.97 26.48
N SER A 683 -7.76 30.87 26.98
CA SER A 683 -8.84 30.87 27.98
C SER A 683 -8.35 31.27 29.38
N ALA A 684 -9.27 31.63 30.28
CA ALA A 684 -8.95 31.98 31.66
C ALA A 684 -8.45 30.81 32.51
N THR A 685 -8.71 29.57 32.07
CA THR A 685 -8.32 28.31 32.74
C THR A 685 -7.05 27.68 32.15
N GLU A 686 -6.49 28.25 31.09
CA GLU A 686 -5.21 27.78 30.53
C GLU A 686 -4.06 28.18 31.49
N VAL A 687 -3.58 27.21 32.26
CA VAL A 687 -2.47 27.39 33.21
C VAL A 687 -1.13 27.18 32.51
N LYS A 688 -0.14 28.03 32.81
CA LYS A 688 1.28 27.77 32.52
C LYS A 688 1.70 26.52 33.30
N THR A 689 1.79 25.37 32.63
CA THR A 689 2.49 24.24 33.24
C THR A 689 3.98 24.46 32.98
N ASP A 690 4.71 24.78 34.05
CA ASP A 690 6.16 24.59 34.05
C ASP A 690 6.42 23.10 33.71
N VAL A 691 7.49 22.85 32.95
CA VAL A 691 7.94 21.53 32.47
C VAL A 691 7.26 20.99 31.20
N ASN A 692 7.72 21.47 30.03
CA ASN A 692 7.90 20.71 28.78
C ASN A 692 6.77 19.81 28.21
N THR A 693 5.49 19.98 28.57
CA THR A 693 4.36 19.31 27.88
C THR A 693 3.26 20.31 27.49
N GLN A 694 3.48 20.97 26.35
CA GLN A 694 2.51 21.66 25.47
C GLN A 694 1.20 22.21 26.08
N VAL A 695 1.29 23.25 26.90
CA VAL A 695 0.24 24.29 26.95
C VAL A 695 0.91 25.66 26.84
N THR A 696 0.98 26.20 25.62
CA THR A 696 1.51 27.54 25.38
C THR A 696 0.37 28.55 25.49
N ARG A 697 0.58 29.68 26.18
CA ARG A 697 -0.32 30.84 26.06
C ARG A 697 -0.22 31.38 24.63
N GLY A 698 -1.37 31.65 24.02
CA GLY A 698 -1.42 32.23 22.68
C GLY A 698 -0.72 33.57 22.62
N GLU A 699 0.08 33.81 21.57
CA GLU A 699 0.74 35.10 21.32
C GLU A 699 0.32 35.66 19.96
N VAL A 700 -0.27 36.85 19.96
CA VAL A 700 -0.44 37.67 18.76
C VAL A 700 0.73 38.65 18.68
N LYS A 701 1.57 38.53 17.66
CA LYS A 701 2.73 39.38 17.39
C LYS A 701 2.35 40.46 16.39
N CYS A 702 2.15 41.68 16.87
CA CYS A 702 1.87 42.84 16.03
C CYS A 702 3.17 43.38 15.46
N GLU A 703 3.23 43.60 14.14
CA GLU A 703 4.36 44.26 13.49
C GLU A 703 4.40 45.78 13.78
N LYS A 704 3.22 46.39 13.96
CA LYS A 704 3.07 47.81 14.32
C LYS A 704 2.25 48.02 15.59
N ARG A 705 2.53 49.14 16.26
CA ARG A 705 1.84 49.57 17.49
C ARG A 705 0.32 49.72 17.28
N ASP A 706 -0.06 50.27 16.14
CA ASP A 706 -1.44 50.58 15.74
C ASP A 706 -2.07 49.49 14.85
N ALA A 707 -1.61 48.24 14.99
CA ALA A 707 -2.15 47.11 14.23
C ALA A 707 -3.69 47.02 14.32
N ASP A 708 -4.34 46.73 13.19
CA ASP A 708 -5.78 46.50 13.10
C ASP A 708 -6.12 45.11 13.66
N MET A 709 -6.00 44.97 14.97
CA MET A 709 -6.24 43.73 15.69
C MET A 709 -7.22 43.94 16.85
N THR A 710 -8.02 42.93 17.17
CA THR A 710 -8.95 42.95 18.31
C THR A 710 -9.11 41.54 18.87
N VAL A 711 -9.24 41.43 20.19
CA VAL A 711 -9.69 40.22 20.89
C VAL A 711 -11.03 40.53 21.53
N ALA A 712 -12.09 39.81 21.16
CA ALA A 712 -13.46 40.16 21.55
C ALA A 712 -13.73 40.01 23.06
N ASN A 713 -13.16 38.98 23.69
CA ASN A 713 -13.44 38.61 25.07
C ASN A 713 -12.36 39.20 26.01
N ALA A 714 -12.74 40.18 26.83
CA ALA A 714 -11.81 40.99 27.64
C ALA A 714 -11.13 40.26 28.82
N ALA A 715 -11.55 39.04 29.18
CA ALA A 715 -11.12 38.32 30.39
C ALA A 715 -9.98 37.29 30.17
N GLN A 716 -9.08 37.53 29.22
CA GLN A 716 -8.19 36.50 28.66
C GLN A 716 -6.70 36.68 28.98
N GLN A 717 -5.95 35.57 28.94
CA GLN A 717 -4.57 35.50 29.45
C GLN A 717 -3.47 35.57 28.38
N GLY A 718 -3.80 35.53 27.09
CA GLY A 718 -2.81 35.50 26.02
C GLY A 718 -1.98 36.78 25.87
N TYR A 719 -0.87 36.66 25.18
CA TYR A 719 0.02 37.78 24.87
C TYR A 719 -0.44 38.50 23.61
N ILE A 720 -0.50 39.82 23.68
CA ILE A 720 -0.52 40.70 22.52
C ILE A 720 0.79 41.47 22.59
N SER A 721 1.68 41.14 21.67
CA SER A 721 3.07 41.59 21.71
C SER A 721 3.38 42.55 20.57
N TRP A 722 4.32 43.46 20.83
CA TRP A 722 4.87 44.33 19.81
C TRP A 722 6.38 44.40 19.94
N ILE A 723 7.09 44.31 18.81
CA ILE A 723 8.54 44.51 18.76
C ILE A 723 8.81 46.00 18.62
N VAL A 724 9.34 46.59 19.68
CA VAL A 724 9.59 48.03 19.75
C VAL A 724 10.81 48.37 18.88
N PRO A 725 10.69 49.30 17.90
CA PRO A 725 11.82 49.72 17.07
C PRO A 725 12.97 50.25 17.94
N VAL A 726 14.21 49.85 17.64
CA VAL A 726 15.42 50.23 18.38
C VAL A 726 15.60 51.74 18.56
N THR A 727 15.04 52.55 17.64
CA THR A 727 15.07 54.02 17.70
C THR A 727 14.13 54.62 18.75
N THR A 728 13.29 53.80 19.40
CA THR A 728 12.27 54.26 20.35
C THR A 728 12.86 54.31 21.76
N THR A 729 13.31 55.49 22.18
CA THR A 729 13.96 55.68 23.50
C THR A 729 12.97 55.86 24.65
N ALA A 730 11.71 56.14 24.35
CA ALA A 730 10.62 56.24 25.32
C ALA A 730 9.30 55.84 24.67
N LEU A 731 8.48 55.07 25.38
CA LEU A 731 7.15 54.69 24.92
C LEU A 731 6.11 55.43 25.74
N THR A 732 5.36 56.33 25.09
CA THR A 732 4.27 57.09 25.72
C THR A 732 2.94 56.36 25.58
N ALA A 733 2.24 56.12 26.70
CA ALA A 733 0.95 55.46 26.75
C ALA A 733 -0.10 56.20 25.91
N ALA A 734 -0.89 55.44 25.14
CA ALA A 734 -2.04 55.94 24.40
C ALA A 734 -3.28 55.12 24.77
N ASP A 735 -4.45 55.77 24.76
CA ASP A 735 -5.73 55.17 25.19
C ASP A 735 -6.11 53.90 24.39
N ASN A 736 -5.55 53.73 23.19
CA ASN A 736 -5.85 52.62 22.27
C ASN A 736 -4.70 51.60 22.15
N ASP A 737 -3.72 51.60 23.06
CA ASP A 737 -2.68 50.57 23.06
C ASP A 737 -3.28 49.19 23.36
N LYS A 738 -3.17 48.26 22.41
CA LYS A 738 -3.77 46.92 22.50
C LYS A 738 -2.81 45.83 22.99
N PHE A 739 -1.52 46.15 23.11
CA PHE A 739 -0.48 45.20 23.51
C PHE A 739 -0.32 45.18 25.03
N ASN A 740 -0.07 43.98 25.56
CA ASN A 740 0.26 43.75 26.96
C ASN A 740 1.71 43.26 27.15
N LYS A 741 2.40 42.93 26.05
CA LYS A 741 3.77 42.47 26.01
C LYS A 741 4.60 43.32 25.04
N VAL A 742 5.85 43.61 25.41
CA VAL A 742 6.79 44.32 24.52
C VAL A 742 8.12 43.60 24.43
N TYR A 743 8.68 43.55 23.22
CA TYR A 743 10.06 43.14 22.97
C TYR A 743 10.91 44.39 22.73
N LEU A 744 11.88 44.63 23.60
CA LEU A 744 12.78 45.78 23.56
C LEU A 744 14.11 45.38 22.93
N ASN A 745 14.44 45.98 21.78
CA ASN A 745 15.72 45.83 21.10
C ASN A 745 16.70 46.99 21.39
N GLY A 746 16.41 47.80 22.41
CA GLY A 746 17.22 48.93 22.87
C GLY A 746 16.67 49.53 24.17
N GLY A 747 17.35 50.54 24.71
CA GLY A 747 16.90 51.26 25.91
C GLY A 747 15.56 51.96 25.71
N CYS A 748 14.65 51.85 26.68
CA CYS A 748 13.31 52.42 26.58
C CYS A 748 12.79 52.89 27.95
N ASP A 749 12.33 54.14 28.01
CA ASP A 749 11.58 54.67 29.14
C ASP A 749 10.09 54.29 29.02
N LEU A 750 9.61 53.40 29.90
CA LEU A 750 8.20 52.98 29.99
C LEU A 750 7.42 53.74 31.06
N SER A 751 7.96 54.86 31.58
CA SER A 751 7.38 55.54 32.75
C SER A 751 5.99 56.14 32.57
N SER A 752 5.50 56.31 31.34
CA SER A 752 4.11 56.72 31.13
C SER A 752 3.10 55.61 31.38
N TYR A 753 3.52 54.34 31.37
CA TYR A 753 2.67 53.20 31.71
C TYR A 753 2.71 53.01 33.23
N THR A 754 1.92 53.81 33.94
CA THR A 754 1.79 53.75 35.40
C THR A 754 0.70 52.76 35.86
N GLY A 755 -0.05 52.18 34.92
CA GLY A 755 -1.12 51.19 35.14
C GLY A 755 -0.74 49.79 34.64
N THR A 756 -1.72 48.91 34.43
CA THR A 756 -1.51 47.48 34.13
C THR A 756 -1.55 47.11 32.64
N THR A 757 -1.39 48.09 31.74
CA THR A 757 -1.45 47.85 30.28
C THR A 757 -0.30 46.96 29.82
N ILE A 758 0.95 47.36 30.05
CA ILE A 758 2.13 46.52 29.79
C ILE A 758 2.38 45.67 31.05
N LYS A 759 2.27 44.35 30.90
CA LYS A 759 2.47 43.38 31.97
C LYS A 759 3.71 42.52 31.77
N TYR A 760 4.18 42.41 30.53
CA TYR A 760 5.26 41.52 30.15
C TYR A 760 6.31 42.28 29.34
N VAL A 761 7.58 42.18 29.73
CA VAL A 761 8.68 42.87 29.04
C VAL A 761 9.80 41.87 28.76
N VAL A 762 10.25 41.83 27.51
CA VAL A 762 11.41 41.03 27.10
C VAL A 762 12.46 41.96 26.52
N VAL A 763 13.68 41.91 27.02
CA VAL A 763 14.79 42.77 26.59
C VAL A 763 15.84 41.92 25.87
N ASN A 764 16.01 42.18 24.58
CA ASN A 764 16.87 41.38 23.69
C ASN A 764 18.20 42.07 23.32
N ALA A 765 18.41 43.31 23.75
CA ALA A 765 19.65 44.05 23.52
C ALA A 765 20.04 44.84 24.77
N ASN A 766 21.34 45.18 24.89
CA ASN A 766 21.83 45.94 26.03
C ASN A 766 21.07 47.26 26.15
N ALA A 767 20.47 47.51 27.31
CA ALA A 767 19.46 48.54 27.44
C ALA A 767 19.44 49.15 28.85
N THR A 768 19.07 50.43 28.91
CA THR A 768 18.53 51.03 30.14
C THR A 768 17.02 51.05 30.02
N VAL A 769 16.32 50.40 30.93
CA VAL A 769 14.86 50.32 30.96
C VAL A 769 14.35 51.01 32.22
N LYS A 770 13.32 51.84 32.08
CA LYS A 770 12.71 52.53 33.22
C LYS A 770 11.25 52.11 33.39
N LEU A 771 10.91 51.60 34.57
CA LEU A 771 9.57 51.09 34.90
C LEU A 771 8.84 52.04 35.84
N ALA A 772 7.53 52.19 35.64
CA ALA A 772 6.63 52.92 36.55
C ALA A 772 5.41 52.11 37.02
N ALA A 773 5.28 50.86 36.58
CA ALA A 773 4.23 49.92 36.98
C ALA A 773 4.84 48.57 37.38
N ASP A 774 4.06 47.79 38.12
CA ASP A 774 4.39 46.41 38.44
C ASP A 774 4.22 45.55 37.18
N LEU A 775 5.11 44.57 37.00
CA LEU A 775 5.10 43.64 35.88
C LEU A 775 4.79 42.23 36.36
N VAL A 776 4.10 41.47 35.51
CA VAL A 776 3.90 40.05 35.70
C VAL A 776 5.17 39.29 35.29
N GLU A 777 5.79 39.66 34.16
CA GLU A 777 7.05 39.04 33.71
C GLU A 777 8.03 40.09 33.20
N PHE A 778 9.30 39.91 33.56
CA PHE A 778 10.42 40.63 32.98
C PHE A 778 11.53 39.65 32.64
N THR A 779 11.91 39.61 31.37
CA THR A 779 12.94 38.69 30.85
C THR A 779 14.09 39.48 30.25
N ALA A 780 15.29 39.30 30.81
CA ALA A 780 16.52 39.93 30.34
C ALA A 780 17.40 38.92 29.59
N ASN A 781 17.36 38.99 28.26
CA ASN A 781 18.26 38.23 27.37
C ASN A 781 19.56 38.99 27.04
N ALA A 782 19.74 40.19 27.64
CA ALA A 782 20.88 41.09 27.45
C ALA A 782 21.22 41.81 28.75
N ASN A 783 22.30 42.60 28.79
CA ASN A 783 22.64 43.40 29.96
C ASN A 783 21.67 44.56 30.11
N VAL A 784 20.98 44.64 31.25
CA VAL A 784 19.94 45.65 31.50
C VAL A 784 20.25 46.47 32.73
N THR A 785 20.27 47.80 32.60
CA THR A 785 20.13 48.70 33.74
C THR A 785 18.65 48.98 33.97
N LEU A 786 18.10 48.53 35.09
CA LEU A 786 16.70 48.64 35.42
C LEU A 786 16.45 49.77 36.43
N ASN A 787 15.93 50.90 35.94
CA ASN A 787 15.50 52.02 36.77
C ASN A 787 14.06 51.78 37.24
N VAL A 788 13.88 51.58 38.54
CA VAL A 788 12.62 51.16 39.14
C VAL A 788 12.51 51.69 40.56
N ASN A 789 11.35 52.21 40.95
CA ASN A 789 11.15 52.73 42.30
C ASN A 789 9.87 52.16 42.91
N LYS A 790 10.05 51.25 43.88
CA LYS A 790 8.97 50.56 44.61
C LYS A 790 7.98 49.91 43.64
N LYS A 791 8.49 49.10 42.70
CA LYS A 791 7.69 48.27 41.78
C LYS A 791 8.13 46.82 41.81
N SER A 792 7.20 45.94 41.49
CA SER A 792 7.40 44.49 41.57
C SER A 792 7.43 43.86 40.20
N ILE A 793 8.16 42.76 40.12
CA ILE A 793 8.15 41.85 38.99
C ILE A 793 7.79 40.48 39.56
N THR A 794 6.67 39.91 39.15
CA THR A 794 6.24 38.60 39.67
C THR A 794 7.17 37.49 39.19
N HIS A 795 7.48 37.45 37.90
CA HIS A 795 8.44 36.51 37.32
C HIS A 795 9.62 37.27 36.70
N LEU A 796 10.77 37.23 37.37
CA LEU A 796 12.01 37.82 36.86
C LEU A 796 12.90 36.73 36.27
N THR A 797 13.24 36.85 34.98
CA THR A 797 14.14 35.92 34.29
C THR A 797 15.41 36.66 33.83
N ILE A 798 16.58 36.11 34.14
CA ILE A 798 17.89 36.63 33.73
C ILE A 798 18.63 35.52 33.01
N ALA A 799 18.94 35.72 31.73
CA ALA A 799 19.68 34.74 30.94
C ALA A 799 21.14 34.59 31.40
N ASP A 800 21.73 33.45 31.07
CA ASP A 800 23.13 33.13 31.37
C ASP A 800 24.10 34.19 30.81
N ASP A 801 25.18 34.46 31.54
CA ASP A 801 26.16 35.52 31.26
C ASP A 801 25.57 36.94 31.09
N LYS A 802 24.32 37.20 31.53
CA LYS A 802 23.70 38.54 31.50
C LYS A 802 23.61 39.17 32.86
N GLU A 803 23.71 40.50 32.90
CA GLU A 803 23.55 41.28 34.13
C GLU A 803 22.27 42.12 34.10
N VAL A 804 21.45 42.01 35.14
CA VAL A 804 20.43 43.00 35.47
C VAL A 804 20.92 43.85 36.63
N SER A 805 21.18 45.13 36.36
CA SER A 805 21.70 46.12 37.30
C SER A 805 20.58 47.03 37.80
N VAL A 806 20.30 47.05 39.12
CA VAL A 806 19.36 47.96 39.78
C VAL A 806 20.15 49.09 40.47
N PRO A 807 20.15 50.33 39.95
CA PRO A 807 21.06 51.38 40.45
C PRO A 807 20.76 51.85 41.87
N THR A 808 21.73 52.53 42.50
CA THR A 808 21.56 53.13 43.83
C THR A 808 20.36 54.08 43.88
N GLY A 809 19.55 53.97 44.94
CA GLY A 809 18.31 54.73 45.12
C GLY A 809 17.07 54.11 44.45
N ASN A 810 17.21 53.01 43.70
CA ASN A 810 16.10 52.25 43.13
C ASN A 810 15.67 51.10 44.05
N ILE A 811 14.40 50.74 43.98
CA ILE A 811 13.81 49.68 44.80
C ILE A 811 12.99 48.76 43.88
N LEU A 812 13.38 47.48 43.83
CA LEU A 812 12.72 46.43 43.07
C LEU A 812 12.12 45.38 44.03
N GLY A 813 10.96 44.82 43.67
CA GLY A 813 10.31 43.74 44.40
C GLY A 813 10.09 42.49 43.54
N ALA A 814 9.98 41.32 44.15
CA ALA A 814 9.46 40.10 43.54
C ALA A 814 8.30 39.53 44.37
N TYR A 815 7.08 39.62 43.84
CA TYR A 815 5.83 39.39 44.57
C TYR A 815 4.77 38.70 43.71
N THR A 816 3.95 37.84 44.33
CA THR A 816 2.84 37.14 43.67
C THR A 816 1.85 38.15 43.08
N TYR A 817 1.43 37.92 41.84
CA TYR A 817 0.41 38.70 41.17
C TYR A 817 -0.90 37.92 41.09
N GLU A 818 -1.95 38.47 41.69
CA GLU A 818 -3.28 37.87 41.66
C GLU A 818 -4.31 38.89 41.17
N VAL A 819 -5.07 38.50 40.15
CA VAL A 819 -6.33 39.14 39.76
C VAL A 819 -7.43 38.17 40.15
N VAL A 820 -8.19 38.54 41.19
CA VAL A 820 -9.25 37.71 41.79
C VAL A 820 -10.18 37.15 40.71
N GLY A 821 -10.22 35.82 40.59
CA GLY A 821 -11.07 35.11 39.64
C GLY A 821 -10.58 35.06 38.18
N VAL A 822 -9.35 35.52 37.87
CA VAL A 822 -8.86 35.62 36.49
C VAL A 822 -7.43 35.08 36.31
N ILE A 823 -6.45 35.53 37.09
CA ILE A 823 -5.02 35.16 36.97
C ILE A 823 -4.43 35.02 38.37
N LYS A 824 -3.63 33.98 38.61
CA LYS A 824 -2.74 33.89 39.77
C LYS A 824 -1.37 33.39 39.32
N GLU A 825 -0.36 34.23 39.46
CA GLU A 825 1.04 33.95 39.14
C GLU A 825 1.87 34.12 40.40
N PHE A 826 2.61 33.08 40.79
CA PHE A 826 3.44 33.11 41.99
C PHE A 826 4.75 33.85 41.75
N ALA A 827 5.28 34.51 42.78
CA ALA A 827 6.60 35.12 42.69
C ALA A 827 7.67 34.08 42.34
N LYS A 828 8.48 34.36 41.32
CA LYS A 828 9.54 33.48 40.84
C LYS A 828 10.73 34.29 40.32
N ILE A 829 11.94 33.82 40.61
CA ILE A 829 13.19 34.41 40.09
C ILE A 829 13.99 33.30 39.41
N ASP A 830 14.00 33.31 38.07
CA ASP A 830 14.81 32.42 37.25
C ASP A 830 16.11 33.15 36.86
N ASN A 831 17.11 33.09 37.74
CA ASN A 831 18.40 33.77 37.54
C ASN A 831 19.48 32.79 37.06
N ALA A 832 19.88 32.84 35.80
CA ALA A 832 21.07 32.14 35.32
C ALA A 832 22.31 33.06 35.22
N GLY A 833 22.12 34.37 35.26
CA GLY A 833 23.17 35.37 35.13
C GLY A 833 23.53 36.06 36.45
N THR A 834 23.59 37.39 36.43
CA THR A 834 23.85 38.23 37.62
C THR A 834 22.71 39.23 37.83
N LEU A 835 22.11 39.21 39.02
CA LEU A 835 21.30 40.32 39.51
C LEU A 835 22.21 41.20 40.38
N LEU A 836 22.57 42.40 39.92
CA LEU A 836 23.40 43.37 40.65
C LEU A 836 22.51 44.48 41.23
N VAL A 837 22.40 44.55 42.56
CA VAL A 837 21.53 45.51 43.25
C VAL A 837 22.38 46.55 43.98
N GLY A 838 22.47 47.75 43.43
CA GLY A 838 23.05 48.93 44.10
C GLY A 838 22.04 49.69 44.98
N GLY A 839 20.75 49.43 44.80
CA GLY A 839 19.63 49.95 45.61
C GLY A 839 19.13 48.91 46.63
N LYS A 840 17.83 48.61 46.62
CA LYS A 840 17.23 47.54 47.44
C LYS A 840 16.36 46.60 46.61
N PHE A 841 16.40 45.32 46.96
CA PHE A 841 15.60 44.25 46.39
C PHE A 841 14.81 43.55 47.50
N TYR A 842 13.50 43.44 47.33
CA TYR A 842 12.59 42.79 48.27
C TYR A 842 11.93 41.58 47.61
N SER A 843 11.67 40.52 48.36
CA SER A 843 10.81 39.45 47.88
C SER A 843 9.93 38.90 48.99
N GLU A 844 8.79 38.35 48.61
CA GLU A 844 8.05 37.44 49.49
C GLU A 844 8.77 36.08 49.63
N THR A 845 8.11 35.13 50.30
CA THR A 845 8.62 33.74 50.37
C THR A 845 8.52 33.08 49.00
N ILE A 846 9.67 32.84 48.37
CA ILE A 846 9.78 32.14 47.08
C ILE A 846 10.07 30.66 47.36
N THR A 847 9.28 29.77 46.77
CA THR A 847 9.38 28.32 46.99
C THR A 847 10.48 27.65 46.17
N ASP A 848 10.88 28.26 45.05
CA ASP A 848 11.96 27.80 44.17
C ASP A 848 13.03 28.89 44.05
N TYR A 849 14.12 28.77 44.82
CA TYR A 849 15.31 29.60 44.60
C TYR A 849 16.13 28.99 43.45
N PRO A 850 16.75 29.83 42.60
CA PRO A 850 17.57 29.30 41.51
C PRO A 850 18.83 28.62 42.07
N ASP A 851 19.10 27.39 41.62
CA ASP A 851 20.30 26.61 41.98
C ASP A 851 21.58 27.14 41.29
N SER A 852 21.46 28.19 40.47
CA SER A 852 22.53 28.82 39.68
C SER A 852 22.29 30.34 39.60
N GLY A 853 23.29 31.13 39.19
CA GLY A 853 23.22 32.59 39.12
C GLY A 853 23.83 33.34 40.32
N ILE A 854 24.17 34.61 40.12
CA ILE A 854 24.85 35.47 41.10
C ILE A 854 23.90 36.56 41.58
N PHE A 855 23.77 36.70 42.90
CA PHE A 855 23.15 37.85 43.56
C PHE A 855 24.25 38.73 44.15
N ALA A 856 24.48 39.90 43.56
CA ALA A 856 25.56 40.81 43.89
C ALA A 856 25.02 42.14 44.43
N SER A 857 25.62 42.64 45.51
CA SER A 857 25.35 43.98 46.04
C SER A 857 26.34 45.01 45.49
N GLY A 858 25.82 46.17 45.10
CA GLY A 858 26.66 47.32 44.70
C GLY A 858 27.52 47.88 45.83
N SER A 859 27.18 47.63 47.11
CA SER A 859 28.02 47.97 48.27
C SER A 859 29.02 46.87 48.64
N GLY A 860 28.93 45.70 48.00
CA GLY A 860 29.66 44.49 48.39
C GLY A 860 29.06 43.76 49.60
N ASN A 861 28.02 44.31 50.24
CA ASN A 861 27.29 43.67 51.34
C ASN A 861 25.87 43.27 50.90
N ASN A 862 25.64 41.96 50.71
CA ASN A 862 24.35 41.45 50.25
C ASN A 862 23.21 41.67 51.27
N ALA A 863 23.51 41.75 52.58
CA ALA A 863 22.49 41.98 53.61
C ALA A 863 21.91 43.40 53.59
N GLU A 864 22.56 44.35 52.90
CA GLU A 864 22.07 45.72 52.72
C GLU A 864 21.23 45.89 51.44
N ALA A 865 21.38 44.96 50.49
CA ALA A 865 20.76 45.03 49.18
C ALA A 865 19.56 44.08 49.03
N TYR A 866 19.59 42.89 49.66
CA TYR A 866 18.56 41.86 49.49
C TYR A 866 17.79 41.59 50.78
N PHE A 867 16.47 41.75 50.72
CA PHE A 867 15.53 41.54 51.81
C PHE A 867 14.54 40.44 51.40
N TRP A 868 14.82 39.22 51.86
CA TRP A 868 14.04 38.02 51.52
C TRP A 868 12.90 37.79 52.53
N ASN A 869 11.82 37.16 52.09
CA ASN A 869 10.65 36.79 52.92
C ASN A 869 9.99 37.99 53.62
N THR A 870 9.83 39.08 52.89
CA THR A 870 9.21 40.33 53.34
C THR A 870 7.94 40.62 52.54
N ASP A 871 6.82 40.82 53.22
CA ASP A 871 5.50 40.98 52.57
C ASP A 871 5.30 42.33 51.86
N ASN A 872 6.22 43.28 51.98
CA ASN A 872 6.15 44.62 51.36
C ASN A 872 7.57 45.24 51.22
N TYR A 873 7.68 46.33 50.45
CA TYR A 873 8.92 47.08 50.15
C TYR A 873 9.71 47.66 51.34
N GLY A 874 9.34 47.33 52.59
CA GLY A 874 9.77 48.04 53.78
C GLY A 874 9.24 49.48 53.77
N ASP A 875 8.43 49.83 54.77
CA ASP A 875 8.03 51.23 54.97
C ASP A 875 9.23 52.12 55.33
#